data_AF-A0A9D1S7J5-F1
#
_entry.id   AF-A0A9D1S7J5-F1
#
_cell.length_a   1.000
_cell.length_b   1.000
_cell.length_c   1.000
_cell.angle_alpha   90.00
_cell.angle_beta   90.00
_cell.angle_gamma   90.00
#
_symmetry.space_group_name_H-M   'P 1'
#
loop_
_entity.id
_entity.type
_entity.pdbx_description
1 polymer ?
#
loop_
_entity_poly.entity_id
_entity_poly.type
_entity_poly.pdbx_seq_one_letter_code
_entity_poly.pdbx_strand_id
1 'polypeptide(L)'
;MKKRGFGFIAAVLMIAVAVPAAAAGADPAAALAEKGILTGYEDGILRLDGLVTRAEFVKMLAAAYRAEYDPELETEGFPDVPRGFWAYEPVMAARQHGFVSGDETGMFHPDAPVLYEQALKMVVAAEKGTHFSYPEGYIGAAIDAGYADRMEALIGEPVTRQDAVYLIYNALCEEQELVFETGFGYSSPGSFSTSSFSGGGSVSAGGGGGAPLLNEYGATDAFQGFHTEEYTAEPENRFKTALTSPLSTFSIDVDTASYSNMRRFLLGGSMPPAGSIRTEELINYFDYDRPENSGDAPFSVSAELHDCPWNEQNKLVMLALHGNELPQEARGQSNLVFLIDTSGSMYAANKLPLVVKSMELLLETLDERDTISIVAYAGSAGMVLEPTPASEKEKILDALKSLRAGGSTAGAAGITLAYETAVQNRVEGNNRVILCTDGDFNVGISSTAELEKFIEEKRDAGIYLSVLGFGMGNYKDNRMETLADKGNGNYAYIDSLKEAKKVLVEDMTKTLYTVADDVKLQVEFNPDVVSEYRLVGYENRNLENEDFADDAVDAGEMGAGHQVTAFYELKMADGAEMEDPLRYRDVQVTDSEELLFLKIRYKKPGETESTLLEIPVANQNAEEQSAHYRFASAVAAFGMLLNRSEYKGSADYGAVIDHARRAKGTDQFGLRAEFIQLADLARYLDTAEKELS
;
A
#
# COMPACT_ATOMS: atom_id res chain seq x y z
N MET A 1 10.65 8.47 -57.68
CA MET A 1 9.27 9.00 -57.58
C MET A 1 8.43 7.92 -56.92
N LYS A 2 7.76 8.09 -55.79
CA LYS A 2 7.72 9.15 -54.74
C LYS A 2 7.63 8.41 -53.36
N LYS A 3 7.48 9.07 -52.19
CA LYS A 3 7.37 8.45 -50.84
C LYS A 3 6.15 8.98 -50.05
N ARG A 4 5.17 8.17 -49.56
CA ARG A 4 4.23 8.59 -48.47
C ARG A 4 4.94 8.18 -47.17
N GLY A 5 5.28 9.04 -46.21
CA GLY A 5 4.78 10.40 -45.98
C GLY A 5 3.60 10.39 -45.02
N PHE A 6 3.76 9.71 -43.88
CA PHE A 6 2.88 9.87 -42.72
C PHE A 6 2.86 11.35 -42.34
N GLY A 7 1.66 11.92 -42.22
CA GLY A 7 1.50 13.27 -41.70
C GLY A 7 1.89 13.29 -40.22
N PHE A 8 2.60 14.35 -39.80
CA PHE A 8 2.55 14.76 -38.41
C PHE A 8 1.06 14.98 -38.05
N ILE A 9 0.53 14.22 -37.09
CA ILE A 9 -0.54 14.78 -36.26
C ILE A 9 0.13 15.94 -35.54
N ALA A 10 -0.28 17.17 -35.87
CA ALA A 10 0.13 18.31 -35.08
C ALA A 10 -0.42 18.09 -33.67
N ALA A 11 0.47 18.08 -32.67
CA ALA A 11 0.03 18.11 -31.28
C ALA A 11 -0.67 19.44 -31.05
N VAL A 12 -1.98 19.47 -31.27
CA VAL A 12 -2.84 20.56 -30.82
C VAL A 12 -2.74 20.55 -29.31
N LEU A 13 -2.12 21.59 -28.76
CA LEU A 13 -2.03 21.77 -27.32
C LEU A 13 -3.45 22.08 -26.81
N MET A 14 -4.15 21.02 -26.41
CA MET A 14 -5.48 21.09 -25.83
C MET A 14 -5.37 21.81 -24.48
N ILE A 15 -5.97 23.00 -24.37
CA ILE A 15 -5.95 23.78 -23.15
C ILE A 15 -7.24 23.47 -22.39
N ALA A 16 -7.09 22.71 -21.31
CA ALA A 16 -8.15 22.42 -20.35
C ALA A 16 -8.81 23.71 -19.83
N VAL A 17 -10.11 23.65 -19.52
CA VAL A 17 -10.82 24.77 -18.90
C VAL A 17 -10.47 24.81 -17.41
N ALA A 18 -9.38 25.51 -17.07
CA ALA A 18 -8.95 25.68 -15.69
C ALA A 18 -10.09 26.15 -14.77
N VAL A 19 -10.32 25.36 -13.72
CA VAL A 19 -11.21 25.69 -12.60
C VAL A 19 -10.31 26.08 -11.43
N PRO A 20 -10.23 27.36 -11.04
CA PRO A 20 -9.35 27.77 -9.96
C PRO A 20 -9.79 27.12 -8.65
N ALA A 21 -8.86 26.48 -7.95
CA ALA A 21 -9.08 25.89 -6.64
C ALA A 21 -9.42 27.01 -5.62
N ALA A 22 -10.71 27.27 -5.45
CA ALA A 22 -11.22 28.18 -4.42
C ALA A 22 -11.31 27.43 -3.08
N ALA A 23 -10.92 28.11 -2.00
CA ALA A 23 -10.80 27.57 -0.65
C ALA A 23 -12.01 26.72 -0.20
N ALA A 24 -11.72 25.65 0.53
CA ALA A 24 -12.63 24.64 1.06
C ALA A 24 -14.10 25.10 1.22
N GLY A 25 -14.96 24.72 0.26
CA GLY A 25 -16.38 25.08 0.25
C GLY A 25 -17.01 25.36 -1.12
N ALA A 26 -16.24 25.34 -2.21
CA ALA A 26 -16.81 25.45 -3.57
C ALA A 26 -17.62 24.20 -3.95
N ASP A 27 -18.83 24.39 -4.49
CA ASP A 27 -19.66 23.34 -5.09
C ASP A 27 -19.12 22.98 -6.50
N PRO A 28 -18.60 21.75 -6.70
CA PRO A 28 -18.05 21.33 -7.98
C PRO A 28 -19.07 21.36 -9.13
N ALA A 29 -20.34 21.07 -8.85
CA ALA A 29 -21.38 21.06 -9.87
C ALA A 29 -21.69 22.48 -10.34
N ALA A 30 -21.74 23.45 -9.42
CA ALA A 30 -21.89 24.87 -9.75
C ALA A 30 -20.69 25.41 -10.53
N ALA A 31 -19.46 25.03 -10.15
CA ALA A 31 -18.24 25.44 -10.84
C ALA A 31 -18.18 24.94 -12.29
N LEU A 32 -18.48 23.66 -12.53
CA LEU A 32 -18.55 23.10 -13.89
C LEU A 32 -19.72 23.70 -14.70
N ALA A 33 -20.82 24.07 -14.06
CA ALA A 33 -21.95 24.73 -14.72
C ALA A 33 -21.64 26.18 -15.16
N GLU A 34 -20.93 26.96 -14.34
CA GLU A 34 -20.47 28.32 -14.71
C GLU A 34 -19.54 28.29 -15.93
N LYS A 35 -18.70 27.26 -16.04
CA LYS A 35 -17.81 27.03 -17.19
C LYS A 35 -18.53 26.47 -18.43
N GLY A 36 -19.82 26.14 -18.34
CA GLY A 36 -20.60 25.52 -19.43
C GLY A 36 -20.26 24.05 -19.70
N ILE A 37 -19.50 23.40 -18.82
CA ILE A 37 -19.10 21.99 -18.91
C ILE A 37 -20.26 21.10 -18.49
N LEU A 38 -20.91 21.44 -17.36
CA LEU A 38 -22.12 20.81 -16.90
C LEU A 38 -23.34 21.59 -17.40
N THR A 39 -24.25 20.93 -18.11
CA THR A 39 -25.55 21.49 -18.46
C THR A 39 -26.66 20.75 -17.72
N GLY A 40 -27.58 21.50 -17.11
CA GLY A 40 -28.81 20.94 -16.53
C GLY A 40 -29.79 20.47 -17.61
N TYR A 41 -30.80 19.72 -17.21
CA TYR A 41 -31.92 19.35 -18.09
C TYR A 41 -32.82 20.58 -18.37
N GLU A 42 -33.83 20.45 -19.23
CA GLU A 42 -34.71 21.57 -19.65
C GLU A 42 -35.44 22.28 -18.49
N ASP A 43 -35.53 21.65 -17.32
CA ASP A 43 -36.10 22.17 -16.08
C ASP A 43 -35.09 22.90 -15.17
N GLY A 44 -33.82 22.98 -15.56
CA GLY A 44 -32.73 23.60 -14.80
C GLY A 44 -32.20 22.76 -13.64
N ILE A 45 -32.70 21.53 -13.45
CA ILE A 45 -32.26 20.65 -12.37
C ILE A 45 -31.05 19.83 -12.83
N LEU A 46 -30.01 19.75 -12.01
CA LEU A 46 -28.77 19.03 -12.35
C LEU A 46 -28.91 17.51 -12.27
N ARG A 47 -29.80 16.97 -11.41
CA ARG A 47 -30.04 15.51 -11.19
C ARG A 47 -28.74 14.73 -10.89
N LEU A 48 -28.06 15.09 -9.81
CA LEU A 48 -26.75 14.53 -9.45
C LEU A 48 -26.78 13.01 -9.18
N ASP A 49 -27.86 12.51 -8.58
CA ASP A 49 -28.06 11.06 -8.30
C ASP A 49 -28.37 10.21 -9.55
N GLY A 50 -28.51 10.83 -10.73
CA GLY A 50 -28.82 10.13 -11.98
C GLY A 50 -27.58 9.47 -12.59
N LEU A 51 -27.74 8.27 -13.16
CA LEU A 51 -26.68 7.62 -13.94
C LEU A 51 -26.36 8.42 -15.21
N VAL A 52 -25.08 8.45 -15.60
CA VAL A 52 -24.61 9.17 -16.79
C VAL A 52 -24.38 8.20 -17.95
N THR A 53 -24.91 8.52 -19.13
CA THR A 53 -24.61 7.75 -20.35
C THR A 53 -23.23 8.06 -20.90
N ARG A 54 -22.63 7.13 -21.65
CA ARG A 54 -21.33 7.33 -22.31
C ARG A 54 -21.31 8.57 -23.21
N ALA A 55 -22.42 8.87 -23.91
CA ALA A 55 -22.55 10.10 -24.70
C ALA A 55 -22.60 11.38 -23.84
N GLU A 56 -23.31 11.37 -22.71
CA GLU A 56 -23.34 12.52 -21.79
C GLU A 56 -21.98 12.77 -21.14
N PHE A 57 -21.30 11.71 -20.66
CA PHE A 57 -19.96 11.82 -20.06
C PHE A 57 -18.95 12.41 -21.04
N VAL A 58 -18.91 11.87 -22.27
CA VAL A 58 -18.00 12.34 -23.32
C VAL A 58 -18.31 13.76 -23.75
N LYS A 59 -19.58 14.21 -23.72
CA LYS A 59 -19.89 15.63 -23.95
C LYS A 59 -19.33 16.54 -22.86
N MET A 60 -19.44 16.16 -21.60
CA MET A 60 -18.84 16.93 -20.49
C MET A 60 -17.31 16.97 -20.64
N LEU A 61 -16.69 15.83 -20.94
CA LEU A 61 -15.24 15.75 -21.16
C LEU A 61 -14.76 16.57 -22.36
N ALA A 62 -15.45 16.51 -23.50
CA ALA A 62 -15.12 17.31 -24.67
C ALA A 62 -15.23 18.83 -24.39
N ALA A 63 -16.22 19.25 -23.60
CA ALA A 63 -16.34 20.65 -23.15
C ALA A 63 -15.21 21.05 -22.18
N ALA A 64 -14.85 20.18 -21.24
CA ALA A 64 -13.77 20.37 -20.28
C ALA A 64 -12.40 20.60 -20.96
N TYR A 65 -12.11 19.84 -22.01
CA TYR A 65 -10.84 19.92 -22.75
C TYR A 65 -10.88 20.77 -24.03
N ARG A 66 -12.02 21.41 -24.33
CA ARG A 66 -12.27 22.15 -25.57
C ARG A 66 -11.96 21.32 -26.83
N ALA A 67 -12.33 20.03 -26.80
CA ALA A 67 -12.19 19.14 -27.92
C ALA A 67 -13.18 19.50 -29.03
N GLU A 68 -12.68 20.04 -30.14
CA GLU A 68 -13.49 20.32 -31.33
C GLU A 68 -13.35 19.18 -32.36
N TYR A 69 -14.41 18.93 -33.14
CA TYR A 69 -14.40 17.94 -34.21
C TYR A 69 -14.00 18.61 -35.53
N ASP A 70 -12.89 18.16 -36.13
CA ASP A 70 -12.48 18.59 -37.46
C ASP A 70 -12.97 17.58 -38.52
N PRO A 71 -13.96 17.92 -39.37
CA PRO A 71 -14.46 17.04 -40.41
C PRO A 71 -13.49 16.84 -41.58
N GLU A 72 -12.39 17.59 -41.67
CA GLU A 72 -11.34 17.41 -42.69
C GLU A 72 -10.32 16.32 -42.30
N LEU A 73 -10.25 15.94 -41.01
CA LEU A 73 -9.42 14.82 -40.55
C LEU A 73 -10.13 13.47 -40.79
N GLU A 74 -9.58 12.65 -41.69
CA GLU A 74 -10.07 11.29 -41.98
C GLU A 74 -10.10 10.41 -40.72
N THR A 75 -11.28 10.36 -40.08
CA THR A 75 -11.55 9.57 -38.87
C THR A 75 -12.77 8.70 -39.13
N GLU A 76 -12.60 7.38 -39.12
CA GLU A 76 -13.76 6.47 -39.20
C GLU A 76 -14.67 6.69 -38.00
N GLY A 77 -15.93 7.03 -38.24
CA GLY A 77 -16.92 7.22 -37.18
C GLY A 77 -17.45 5.92 -36.61
N PHE A 78 -18.03 6.00 -35.42
CA PHE A 78 -18.68 4.84 -34.79
C PHE A 78 -19.98 4.47 -35.53
N PRO A 79 -20.24 3.19 -35.86
CA PRO A 79 -21.41 2.79 -36.64
C PRO A 79 -22.77 3.11 -35.98
N ASP A 80 -22.78 3.15 -34.65
CA ASP A 80 -23.92 3.44 -33.77
C ASP A 80 -24.05 4.92 -33.39
N VAL A 81 -23.15 5.79 -33.85
CA VAL A 81 -23.20 7.25 -33.63
C VAL A 81 -23.35 7.97 -34.99
N PRO A 82 -24.57 7.99 -35.57
CA PRO A 82 -24.81 8.63 -36.87
C PRO A 82 -24.67 10.15 -36.80
N ARG A 83 -24.43 10.81 -37.94
CA ARG A 83 -24.31 12.28 -38.07
C ARG A 83 -25.48 13.11 -37.51
N GLY A 84 -26.65 12.50 -37.32
CA GLY A 84 -27.82 13.14 -36.71
C GLY A 84 -27.95 12.92 -35.20
N PHE A 85 -27.01 12.20 -34.57
CA PHE A 85 -27.01 11.98 -33.13
C PHE A 85 -26.63 13.26 -32.39
N TRP A 86 -27.31 13.54 -31.28
CA TRP A 86 -27.21 14.81 -30.56
C TRP A 86 -25.81 15.09 -29.98
N ALA A 87 -25.02 14.05 -29.70
CA ALA A 87 -23.63 14.15 -29.27
C ALA A 87 -22.62 13.70 -30.36
N TYR A 88 -23.00 13.70 -31.64
CA TYR A 88 -22.12 13.28 -32.74
C TYR A 88 -20.79 14.05 -32.73
N GLU A 89 -20.83 15.38 -32.68
CA GLU A 89 -19.63 16.22 -32.71
C GLU A 89 -18.73 16.00 -31.47
N PRO A 90 -19.23 16.04 -30.21
CA PRO A 90 -18.42 15.71 -29.03
C PRO A 90 -17.79 14.31 -29.07
N VAL A 91 -18.54 13.29 -29.49
CA VAL A 91 -18.04 11.91 -29.55
C VAL A 91 -16.97 11.76 -30.63
N MET A 92 -17.14 12.41 -31.80
CA MET A 92 -16.13 12.40 -32.86
C MET A 92 -14.89 13.23 -32.50
N ALA A 93 -15.05 14.35 -31.80
CA ALA A 93 -13.94 15.14 -31.26
C ALA A 93 -13.12 14.33 -30.25
N ALA A 94 -13.78 13.68 -29.28
CA ALA A 94 -13.14 12.83 -28.28
C ALA A 94 -12.43 11.61 -28.92
N ARG A 95 -12.96 11.07 -30.02
CA ARG A 95 -12.29 10.01 -30.80
C ARG A 95 -11.05 10.52 -31.53
N GLN A 96 -11.12 11.70 -32.15
CA GLN A 96 -9.97 12.33 -32.83
C GLN A 96 -8.82 12.63 -31.87
N HIS A 97 -9.13 13.00 -30.63
CA HIS A 97 -8.14 13.29 -29.59
C HIS A 97 -7.74 12.06 -28.75
N GLY A 98 -8.23 10.86 -29.09
CA GLY A 98 -7.85 9.59 -28.43
C GLY A 98 -8.51 9.29 -27.08
N PHE A 99 -9.38 10.17 -26.59
CA PHE A 99 -10.06 10.03 -25.30
C PHE A 99 -10.94 8.77 -25.28
N VAL A 100 -11.61 8.49 -26.41
CA VAL A 100 -12.51 7.33 -26.58
C VAL A 100 -12.10 6.43 -27.74
N SER A 101 -12.31 5.13 -27.54
CA SER A 101 -12.17 4.07 -28.52
C SER A 101 -13.49 3.29 -28.61
N GLY A 102 -13.62 2.46 -29.65
CA GLY A 102 -14.75 1.53 -29.75
C GLY A 102 -14.47 0.26 -28.96
N ASP A 103 -15.51 -0.57 -28.82
CA ASP A 103 -15.32 -1.97 -28.44
C ASP A 103 -14.67 -2.80 -29.57
N GLU A 104 -14.53 -4.11 -29.36
CA GLU A 104 -13.98 -5.05 -30.34
C GLU A 104 -14.75 -5.08 -31.67
N THR A 105 -16.01 -4.66 -31.67
CA THR A 105 -16.88 -4.57 -32.87
C THR A 105 -16.86 -3.18 -33.52
N GLY A 106 -16.14 -2.22 -32.91
CA GLY A 106 -16.05 -0.84 -33.35
C GLY A 106 -17.20 0.06 -32.89
N MET A 107 -18.08 -0.40 -32.01
CA MET A 107 -19.24 0.35 -31.49
C MET A 107 -18.85 1.25 -30.31
N PHE A 108 -19.59 2.34 -30.10
CA PHE A 108 -19.37 3.26 -28.98
C PHE A 108 -20.30 3.02 -27.79
N HIS A 109 -21.50 2.47 -28.00
CA HIS A 109 -22.60 2.32 -27.04
C HIS A 109 -23.00 3.66 -26.39
N PRO A 110 -23.49 4.64 -27.17
CA PRO A 110 -23.73 6.01 -26.69
C PRO A 110 -24.73 6.11 -25.53
N ASP A 111 -25.80 5.33 -25.58
CA ASP A 111 -26.91 5.37 -24.61
C ASP A 111 -26.71 4.41 -23.41
N ALA A 112 -25.62 3.63 -23.40
CA ALA A 112 -25.27 2.80 -22.25
C ALA A 112 -24.71 3.66 -21.10
N PRO A 113 -24.96 3.32 -19.82
CA PRO A 113 -24.28 3.96 -18.70
C PRO A 113 -22.76 3.84 -18.84
N VAL A 114 -22.02 4.89 -18.50
CA VAL A 114 -20.55 4.82 -18.42
C VAL A 114 -20.18 4.11 -17.12
N LEU A 115 -19.31 3.10 -17.21
CA LEU A 115 -18.78 2.40 -16.03
C LEU A 115 -17.58 3.16 -15.45
N TYR A 116 -17.30 2.96 -14.16
CA TYR A 116 -16.24 3.65 -13.42
C TYR A 116 -14.88 3.63 -14.15
N GLU A 117 -14.38 2.45 -14.50
CA GLU A 117 -13.09 2.29 -15.17
C GLU A 117 -13.06 2.90 -16.58
N GLN A 118 -14.22 2.98 -17.24
CA GLN A 118 -14.36 3.64 -18.53
C GLN A 118 -14.29 5.16 -18.38
N ALA A 119 -14.92 5.73 -17.36
CA ALA A 119 -14.88 7.16 -17.07
C ALA A 119 -13.45 7.60 -16.69
N LEU A 120 -12.78 6.86 -15.79
CA LEU A 120 -11.38 7.09 -15.43
C LEU A 120 -10.45 7.00 -16.65
N LYS A 121 -10.60 5.96 -17.47
CA LYS A 121 -9.83 5.80 -18.73
C LYS A 121 -10.00 7.00 -19.65
N MET A 122 -11.20 7.53 -19.81
CA MET A 122 -11.45 8.66 -20.71
C MET A 122 -10.78 9.95 -20.21
N VAL A 123 -10.81 10.21 -18.90
CA VAL A 123 -10.19 11.40 -18.28
C VAL A 123 -8.67 11.31 -18.28
N VAL A 124 -8.10 10.18 -17.86
CA VAL A 124 -6.64 9.96 -17.92
C VAL A 124 -6.13 9.98 -19.37
N ALA A 125 -6.90 9.47 -20.33
CA ALA A 125 -6.55 9.57 -21.75
C ALA A 125 -6.53 11.03 -22.25
N ALA A 126 -7.33 11.93 -21.67
CA ALA A 126 -7.32 13.36 -22.00
C ALA A 126 -6.16 14.11 -21.34
N GLU A 127 -5.88 13.83 -20.07
CA GLU A 127 -4.84 14.48 -19.26
C GLU A 127 -3.42 13.98 -19.54
N LYS A 128 -3.25 12.66 -19.49
CA LYS A 128 -1.94 11.99 -19.46
C LYS A 128 -1.69 11.14 -20.72
N GLY A 129 -2.67 11.04 -21.62
CA GLY A 129 -2.57 10.32 -22.89
C GLY A 129 -2.85 8.82 -22.81
N THR A 130 -2.79 8.15 -23.96
CA THR A 130 -3.38 6.81 -24.16
C THR A 130 -2.40 5.63 -23.98
N HIS A 131 -1.38 5.78 -23.13
CA HIS A 131 -0.26 4.83 -23.05
C HIS A 131 -0.33 3.84 -21.88
N PHE A 132 -1.38 3.92 -21.07
CA PHE A 132 -1.63 3.02 -19.92
C PHE A 132 -2.32 1.72 -20.35
N SER A 133 -2.14 0.65 -19.57
CA SER A 133 -2.93 -0.58 -19.69
C SER A 133 -4.37 -0.34 -19.24
N TYR A 134 -5.33 -1.05 -19.83
CA TYR A 134 -6.74 -0.98 -19.47
C TYR A 134 -7.23 -2.31 -18.89
N PRO A 135 -8.01 -2.30 -17.80
CA PRO A 135 -8.43 -1.11 -17.03
C PRO A 135 -7.37 -0.57 -16.04
N GLU A 136 -6.45 -1.40 -15.56
CA GLU A 136 -5.71 -1.19 -14.31
C GLU A 136 -4.78 0.03 -14.36
N GLY A 137 -4.02 0.21 -15.45
CA GLY A 137 -3.08 1.32 -15.60
C GLY A 137 -3.78 2.68 -15.70
N TYR A 138 -4.98 2.73 -16.28
CA TYR A 138 -5.81 3.94 -16.29
C TYR A 138 -6.44 4.23 -14.93
N ILE A 139 -6.87 3.21 -14.18
CA ILE A 139 -7.37 3.37 -12.82
C ILE A 139 -6.26 3.90 -11.91
N GLY A 140 -5.08 3.25 -11.90
CA GLY A 140 -3.93 3.66 -11.11
C GLY A 140 -3.51 5.10 -11.41
N ALA A 141 -3.36 5.46 -12.69
CA ALA A 141 -3.00 6.82 -13.09
C ALA A 141 -4.07 7.89 -12.80
N ALA A 142 -5.32 7.50 -12.55
CA ALA A 142 -6.38 8.40 -12.07
C ALA A 142 -6.34 8.58 -10.55
N ILE A 143 -6.09 7.50 -9.80
CA ILE A 143 -5.95 7.52 -8.33
C ILE A 143 -4.68 8.29 -7.94
N ASP A 144 -3.54 8.01 -8.58
CA ASP A 144 -2.26 8.72 -8.38
C ASP A 144 -2.37 10.24 -8.59
N ALA A 145 -3.38 10.69 -9.34
CA ALA A 145 -3.62 12.10 -9.66
C ALA A 145 -4.81 12.71 -8.89
N GLY A 146 -5.40 11.99 -7.93
CA GLY A 146 -6.58 12.44 -7.17
C GLY A 146 -7.84 12.62 -8.01
N TYR A 147 -7.87 12.15 -9.27
CA TYR A 147 -9.02 12.34 -10.15
C TYR A 147 -10.27 11.60 -9.62
N ALA A 148 -10.09 10.42 -9.04
CA ALA A 148 -11.17 9.60 -8.48
C ALA A 148 -11.69 10.10 -7.11
N ASP A 149 -11.09 11.14 -6.51
CA ASP A 149 -11.43 11.60 -5.17
C ASP A 149 -12.91 12.01 -5.03
N ARG A 150 -13.60 11.37 -4.08
CA ARG A 150 -15.03 11.54 -3.74
C ARG A 150 -16.03 10.90 -4.72
N MET A 151 -15.59 10.05 -5.65
CA MET A 151 -16.51 9.16 -6.38
C MET A 151 -17.05 8.06 -5.45
N GLU A 152 -18.32 7.70 -5.61
CA GLU A 152 -18.99 6.59 -4.92
C GLU A 152 -19.04 5.31 -5.76
N ALA A 153 -19.19 5.42 -7.09
CA ALA A 153 -19.22 4.28 -8.01
C ALA A 153 -17.89 3.51 -8.05
N LEU A 154 -17.97 2.17 -8.17
CA LEU A 154 -16.83 1.24 -8.18
C LEU A 154 -16.61 0.58 -9.55
N ILE A 155 -15.52 -0.19 -9.71
CA ILE A 155 -15.21 -0.91 -10.95
C ILE A 155 -16.38 -1.80 -11.40
N GLY A 156 -16.77 -1.68 -12.68
CA GLY A 156 -17.94 -2.34 -13.25
C GLY A 156 -19.29 -1.71 -12.89
N GLU A 157 -19.35 -0.73 -11.98
CA GLU A 157 -20.58 -0.02 -11.63
C GLU A 157 -20.79 1.21 -12.54
N PRO A 158 -22.06 1.54 -12.88
CA PRO A 158 -22.42 2.78 -13.53
C PRO A 158 -22.11 4.04 -12.70
N VAL A 159 -21.49 5.03 -13.34
CA VAL A 159 -21.11 6.32 -12.74
C VAL A 159 -22.32 7.24 -12.60
N THR A 160 -22.53 7.82 -11.41
CA THR A 160 -23.56 8.85 -11.20
C THR A 160 -23.12 10.20 -11.76
N ARG A 161 -24.05 11.14 -11.88
CA ARG A 161 -23.75 12.49 -12.37
C ARG A 161 -22.98 13.30 -11.34
N GLN A 162 -23.07 12.94 -10.06
CA GLN A 162 -22.20 13.45 -9.00
C GLN A 162 -20.76 12.96 -9.17
N ASP A 163 -20.57 11.65 -9.39
CA ASP A 163 -19.24 11.05 -9.63
C ASP A 163 -18.56 11.66 -10.86
N ALA A 164 -19.30 11.81 -11.96
CA ALA A 164 -18.81 12.43 -13.18
C ALA A 164 -18.42 13.92 -12.97
N VAL A 165 -19.15 14.63 -12.09
CA VAL A 165 -18.83 16.00 -11.70
C VAL A 165 -17.54 16.05 -10.88
N TYR A 166 -17.37 15.20 -9.86
CA TYR A 166 -16.13 15.16 -9.08
C TYR A 166 -14.94 14.81 -9.95
N LEU A 167 -15.06 13.76 -10.77
CA LEU A 167 -14.00 13.28 -11.63
C LEU A 167 -13.49 14.35 -12.61
N ILE A 168 -14.40 15.05 -13.29
CA ILE A 168 -14.04 16.13 -14.23
C ILE A 168 -13.55 17.38 -13.47
N TYR A 169 -14.13 17.70 -12.31
CA TYR A 169 -13.70 18.84 -11.50
C TYR A 169 -12.28 18.67 -10.96
N ASN A 170 -11.97 17.50 -10.39
CA ASN A 170 -10.65 17.16 -9.85
C ASN A 170 -9.58 17.25 -10.95
N ALA A 171 -9.86 16.73 -12.15
CA ALA A 171 -8.95 16.81 -13.31
C ALA A 171 -8.75 18.24 -13.89
N LEU A 172 -9.64 19.19 -13.59
CA LEU A 172 -9.54 20.59 -14.04
C LEU A 172 -8.99 21.56 -13.00
N CYS A 173 -8.73 21.08 -11.78
CA CYS A 173 -8.07 21.85 -10.74
C CYS A 173 -6.56 21.65 -10.87
N GLU A 174 -5.84 22.72 -11.17
CA GLU A 174 -4.38 22.70 -11.18
C GLU A 174 -3.84 22.34 -9.78
N GLU A 175 -2.81 21.49 -9.72
CA GLU A 175 -2.03 21.27 -8.50
C GLU A 175 -1.53 22.63 -7.99
N GLN A 176 -2.07 23.09 -6.86
CA GLN A 176 -1.42 24.17 -6.15
C GLN A 176 -0.15 23.62 -5.51
N GLU A 177 1.01 24.07 -6.02
CA GLU A 177 2.16 24.26 -5.15
C GLU A 177 1.67 24.95 -3.88
N LEU A 178 1.90 24.32 -2.73
CA LEU A 178 1.57 24.87 -1.41
C LEU A 178 2.50 26.05 -1.11
N VAL A 179 2.21 27.19 -1.73
CA VAL A 179 2.83 28.48 -1.41
C VAL A 179 2.29 28.92 -0.05
N PHE A 180 2.98 28.50 1.02
CA PHE A 180 2.79 29.08 2.34
C PHE A 180 3.00 30.59 2.26
N GLU A 181 1.97 31.38 2.63
CA GLU A 181 2.10 32.83 2.81
C GLU A 181 3.05 33.16 3.98
N THR A 182 4.35 33.09 3.74
CA THR A 182 5.35 33.72 4.59
C THR A 182 5.50 35.18 4.14
N GLY A 183 4.75 36.06 4.79
CA GLY A 183 4.66 37.47 4.43
C GLY A 183 5.94 38.27 4.68
N PHE A 184 6.92 38.20 3.75
CA PHE A 184 7.98 39.19 3.59
C PHE A 184 8.33 39.41 2.11
N GLY A 185 7.96 40.58 1.58
CA GLY A 185 8.16 40.90 0.17
C GLY A 185 9.54 41.46 -0.16
N TYR A 186 10.10 41.05 -1.31
CA TYR A 186 11.08 41.82 -2.08
C TYR A 186 10.79 41.70 -3.58
N SER A 187 11.10 42.76 -4.33
CA SER A 187 10.72 42.95 -5.73
C SER A 187 11.71 42.37 -6.75
N SER A 188 11.18 42.04 -7.94
CA SER A 188 11.83 41.65 -9.23
C SER A 188 12.93 42.63 -9.72
N PRO A 189 13.64 42.44 -10.88
CA PRO A 189 13.35 41.55 -12.03
C PRO A 189 14.56 40.93 -12.80
N GLY A 190 14.29 40.12 -13.85
CA GLY A 190 15.32 39.76 -14.85
C GLY A 190 14.90 38.77 -15.95
N SER A 191 14.46 39.27 -17.10
CA SER A 191 14.17 38.50 -18.33
C SER A 191 15.41 37.88 -18.99
N PHE A 192 15.24 36.81 -19.80
CA PHE A 192 15.78 36.81 -21.18
C PHE A 192 15.06 35.83 -22.12
N SER A 193 14.79 36.30 -23.34
CA SER A 193 14.30 35.51 -24.49
C SER A 193 15.39 35.34 -25.54
N THR A 194 15.32 34.31 -26.38
CA THR A 194 15.35 34.34 -27.87
C THR A 194 15.46 32.90 -28.40
N SER A 195 14.55 32.39 -29.23
CA SER A 195 14.54 32.50 -30.72
C SER A 195 15.59 31.59 -31.40
N SER A 196 15.39 30.95 -32.57
CA SER A 196 14.28 30.94 -33.54
C SER A 196 14.61 30.02 -34.75
N PHE A 197 13.70 29.96 -35.76
CA PHE A 197 13.88 29.39 -37.11
C PHE A 197 13.92 27.85 -37.27
N SER A 198 13.44 27.23 -38.36
CA SER A 198 12.36 27.57 -39.31
C SER A 198 12.15 26.42 -40.32
N GLY A 199 10.90 26.14 -40.70
CA GLY A 199 10.53 25.84 -42.10
C GLY A 199 10.74 24.44 -42.68
N GLY A 200 9.66 23.90 -43.27
CA GLY A 200 9.77 23.39 -44.65
C GLY A 200 9.42 21.92 -44.93
N GLY A 201 8.13 21.61 -44.98
CA GLY A 201 7.54 21.06 -46.22
C GLY A 201 7.89 19.63 -46.71
N SER A 202 7.13 18.65 -46.21
CA SER A 202 6.17 17.85 -47.03
C SER A 202 6.59 16.82 -48.13
N VAL A 203 5.69 15.85 -48.34
CA VAL A 203 5.38 15.02 -49.55
C VAL A 203 6.37 13.91 -50.04
N SER A 204 5.94 12.88 -50.80
CA SER A 204 4.71 12.67 -51.63
C SER A 204 4.01 11.29 -51.58
N ALA A 205 4.36 10.23 -52.36
CA ALA A 205 3.62 8.93 -52.37
C ALA A 205 4.25 7.61 -52.95
N GLY A 206 3.99 6.45 -52.33
CA GLY A 206 4.12 5.06 -52.89
C GLY A 206 4.97 4.09 -52.03
N GLY A 207 4.63 2.80 -51.78
CA GLY A 207 3.71 1.83 -52.42
C GLY A 207 4.51 0.70 -53.12
N GLY A 208 4.16 -0.59 -53.16
CA GLY A 208 3.03 -1.37 -52.63
C GLY A 208 2.97 -2.77 -53.32
N GLY A 209 2.48 -3.81 -52.63
CA GLY A 209 2.31 -5.19 -53.15
C GLY A 209 3.48 -6.16 -52.88
N GLY A 210 3.29 -7.47 -52.68
CA GLY A 210 2.03 -8.20 -52.44
C GLY A 210 2.15 -9.73 -52.52
N ALA A 211 1.61 -10.45 -51.52
CA ALA A 211 1.26 -11.90 -51.49
C ALA A 211 2.39 -12.94 -51.70
N PRO A 212 2.17 -14.27 -51.49
CA PRO A 212 1.16 -14.97 -50.68
C PRO A 212 1.71 -16.07 -49.71
N LEU A 213 0.86 -16.48 -48.76
CA LEU A 213 0.59 -17.83 -48.18
C LEU A 213 1.68 -18.93 -47.96
N LEU A 214 1.45 -19.64 -46.84
CA LEU A 214 1.97 -20.94 -46.32
C LEU A 214 3.13 -20.77 -45.31
N ASN A 215 3.02 -21.22 -44.05
CA ASN A 215 2.65 -22.59 -43.69
C ASN A 215 2.08 -22.73 -42.25
N GLU A 216 1.36 -23.82 -42.05
CA GLU A 216 0.89 -24.38 -40.78
C GLU A 216 2.05 -24.90 -39.91
N TYR A 217 2.15 -24.45 -38.66
CA TYR A 217 2.87 -25.13 -37.57
C TYR A 217 2.21 -24.79 -36.23
N GLY A 218 1.79 -25.82 -35.49
CA GLY A 218 1.27 -25.66 -34.14
C GLY A 218 2.40 -25.34 -33.15
N ALA A 219 2.16 -24.36 -32.28
CA ALA A 219 2.97 -24.09 -31.09
C ALA A 219 2.03 -23.70 -29.95
N THR A 220 1.39 -24.73 -29.37
CA THR A 220 0.91 -24.63 -27.99
C THR A 220 2.13 -24.76 -27.07
N ASP A 221 2.82 -23.65 -26.83
CA ASP A 221 3.74 -23.53 -25.71
C ASP A 221 3.32 -22.31 -24.89
N ALA A 222 3.13 -22.54 -23.60
CA ALA A 222 2.62 -21.53 -22.69
C ALA A 222 3.67 -20.44 -22.47
N PHE A 223 3.25 -19.17 -22.52
CA PHE A 223 3.91 -18.11 -21.77
C PHE A 223 3.62 -18.32 -20.27
N GLN A 224 4.20 -19.36 -19.67
CA GLN A 224 4.46 -19.32 -18.24
C GLN A 224 5.55 -18.28 -18.02
N GLY A 225 5.19 -17.14 -17.43
CA GLY A 225 6.18 -16.25 -16.85
C GLY A 225 7.00 -17.01 -15.82
N PHE A 226 8.32 -16.85 -15.84
CA PHE A 226 9.18 -17.39 -14.80
C PHE A 226 8.91 -16.64 -13.50
N HIS A 227 8.07 -17.21 -12.63
CA HIS A 227 7.95 -16.76 -11.25
C HIS A 227 9.22 -17.16 -10.49
N THR A 228 9.97 -16.18 -10.02
CA THR A 228 11.13 -16.35 -9.13
C THR A 228 10.86 -15.84 -7.71
N GLU A 229 9.59 -15.62 -7.39
CA GLU A 229 9.13 -15.21 -6.06
C GLU A 229 8.97 -16.46 -5.17
N GLU A 230 9.45 -16.38 -3.93
CA GLU A 230 9.43 -17.49 -2.96
C GLU A 230 8.53 -17.12 -1.78
N TYR A 231 7.56 -17.98 -1.47
CA TYR A 231 6.63 -17.85 -0.34
C TYR A 231 6.63 -19.14 0.48
N THR A 232 6.69 -19.04 1.81
CA THR A 232 6.54 -20.18 2.71
C THR A 232 5.14 -20.20 3.29
N ALA A 233 4.37 -21.24 2.99
CA ALA A 233 3.07 -21.45 3.62
C ALA A 233 3.25 -22.13 4.99
N GLU A 234 3.17 -21.34 6.06
CA GLU A 234 3.07 -21.88 7.42
C GLU A 234 1.66 -22.46 7.69
N PRO A 235 1.55 -23.52 8.52
CA PRO A 235 0.27 -24.13 8.84
C PRO A 235 -0.54 -23.24 9.81
N GLU A 236 -1.73 -22.82 9.38
CA GLU A 236 -2.64 -21.96 10.16
C GLU A 236 -2.83 -22.44 11.61
N ASN A 237 -2.76 -21.49 12.54
CA ASN A 237 -2.93 -21.73 13.97
C ASN A 237 -4.25 -22.47 14.27
N ARG A 238 -4.15 -23.54 15.05
CA ARG A 238 -5.27 -24.43 15.40
C ARG A 238 -5.81 -24.12 16.79
N PHE A 239 -7.05 -24.55 17.05
CA PHE A 239 -7.58 -24.53 18.41
C PHE A 239 -6.73 -25.39 19.36
N LYS A 240 -6.35 -24.80 20.48
CA LYS A 240 -5.64 -25.42 21.61
C LYS A 240 -6.59 -25.46 22.81
N THR A 241 -6.65 -26.59 23.53
CA THR A 241 -7.48 -26.71 24.73
C THR A 241 -6.83 -25.98 25.90
N ALA A 242 -7.50 -24.98 26.47
CA ALA A 242 -6.97 -24.18 27.57
C ALA A 242 -6.58 -25.04 28.79
N LEU A 243 -7.33 -26.13 29.03
CA LEU A 243 -7.07 -27.02 30.16
C LEU A 243 -5.72 -27.76 30.08
N THR A 244 -5.32 -28.21 28.89
CA THR A 244 -4.07 -28.97 28.71
C THR A 244 -2.90 -28.07 28.35
N SER A 245 -3.19 -26.99 27.62
CA SER A 245 -2.23 -26.03 27.09
C SER A 245 -2.78 -24.61 27.36
N PRO A 246 -2.71 -24.08 28.60
CA PRO A 246 -3.32 -22.78 28.92
C PRO A 246 -2.58 -21.58 28.36
N LEU A 247 -1.33 -21.76 27.88
CA LEU A 247 -0.43 -20.68 27.50
C LEU A 247 -0.32 -20.55 25.97
N SER A 248 -0.35 -19.30 25.50
CA SER A 248 0.01 -18.93 24.13
C SER A 248 1.05 -17.82 24.17
N THR A 249 2.23 -18.05 23.60
CA THR A 249 3.35 -17.11 23.63
C THR A 249 3.73 -16.70 22.21
N PHE A 250 3.94 -15.41 21.96
CA PHE A 250 4.31 -14.87 20.64
C PHE A 250 5.08 -13.56 20.75
N SER A 251 5.88 -13.25 19.71
CA SER A 251 6.57 -11.96 19.55
C SER A 251 5.62 -10.88 19.03
N ILE A 252 5.93 -9.61 19.30
CA ILE A 252 5.18 -8.47 18.74
C ILE A 252 5.65 -8.06 17.34
N ASP A 253 6.60 -8.80 16.79
CA ASP A 253 7.31 -8.46 15.56
C ASP A 253 6.40 -8.62 14.33
N VAL A 254 5.82 -7.52 13.87
CA VAL A 254 4.85 -7.51 12.77
C VAL A 254 5.25 -6.50 11.69
N ASP A 255 5.60 -7.02 10.52
CA ASP A 255 5.82 -6.23 9.32
C ASP A 255 4.49 -5.89 8.63
N THR A 256 4.58 -5.19 7.49
CA THR A 256 3.41 -4.73 6.72
C THR A 256 3.47 -5.09 5.24
N ALA A 257 4.49 -5.86 4.85
CA ALA A 257 4.84 -6.14 3.45
C ALA A 257 3.80 -7.02 2.74
N SER A 258 3.16 -7.95 3.45
CA SER A 258 2.12 -8.84 2.96
C SER A 258 0.89 -8.06 2.48
N TYR A 259 0.52 -6.95 3.12
CA TYR A 259 -0.57 -6.08 2.65
C TYR A 259 -0.25 -5.43 1.29
N SER A 260 0.95 -4.86 1.15
CA SER A 260 1.39 -4.25 -0.10
C SER A 260 1.56 -5.30 -1.21
N ASN A 261 2.00 -6.51 -0.88
CA ASN A 261 2.08 -7.62 -1.82
C ASN A 261 0.68 -8.13 -2.26
N MET A 262 -0.25 -8.24 -1.32
CA MET A 262 -1.66 -8.54 -1.58
C MET A 262 -2.28 -7.51 -2.53
N ARG A 263 -2.12 -6.22 -2.22
CA ARG A 263 -2.58 -5.11 -3.06
C ARG A 263 -2.02 -5.24 -4.48
N ARG A 264 -0.73 -5.50 -4.64
CA ARG A 264 -0.08 -5.74 -5.93
C ARG A 264 -0.75 -6.86 -6.74
N PHE A 265 -1.03 -8.02 -6.14
CA PHE A 265 -1.67 -9.14 -6.85
C PHE A 265 -3.11 -8.80 -7.28
N LEU A 266 -3.91 -8.24 -6.37
CA LEU A 266 -5.29 -7.88 -6.62
C LEU A 266 -5.40 -6.80 -7.72
N LEU A 267 -4.62 -5.71 -7.60
CA LEU A 267 -4.53 -4.67 -8.63
C LEU A 267 -3.90 -5.17 -9.95
N GLY A 268 -3.16 -6.29 -9.91
CA GLY A 268 -2.68 -7.01 -11.08
C GLY A 268 -3.71 -7.93 -11.74
N GLY A 269 -4.95 -7.98 -11.23
CA GLY A 269 -6.03 -8.82 -11.76
C GLY A 269 -5.90 -10.30 -11.41
N SER A 270 -5.29 -10.62 -10.26
CA SER A 270 -5.04 -12.00 -9.83
C SER A 270 -5.22 -12.19 -8.32
N MET A 271 -5.64 -13.39 -7.89
CA MET A 271 -5.61 -13.71 -6.46
C MET A 271 -4.16 -13.86 -5.97
N PRO A 272 -3.84 -13.43 -4.74
CA PRO A 272 -2.54 -13.72 -4.12
C PRO A 272 -2.28 -15.23 -4.05
N PRO A 273 -1.05 -15.71 -4.31
CA PRO A 273 -0.72 -17.12 -4.20
C PRO A 273 -0.81 -17.61 -2.74
N ALA A 274 -1.12 -18.89 -2.56
CA ALA A 274 -1.22 -19.50 -1.22
C ALA A 274 0.10 -19.34 -0.45
N GLY A 275 0.00 -18.94 0.83
CA GLY A 275 1.17 -18.66 1.69
C GLY A 275 1.80 -17.28 1.51
N SER A 276 1.26 -16.40 0.67
CA SER A 276 1.72 -15.00 0.56
C SER A 276 1.01 -14.00 1.48
N ILE A 277 -0.04 -14.45 2.18
CA ILE A 277 -0.89 -13.63 3.05
C ILE A 277 -0.62 -13.98 4.50
N ARG A 278 -0.07 -13.02 5.25
CA ARG A 278 0.11 -13.05 6.70
C ARG A 278 -1.00 -12.21 7.34
N THR A 279 -1.87 -12.85 8.12
CA THR A 279 -3.14 -12.24 8.53
C THR A 279 -2.92 -11.12 9.55
N GLU A 280 -1.93 -11.29 10.42
CA GLU A 280 -1.42 -10.32 11.38
C GLU A 280 -0.84 -9.07 10.71
N GLU A 281 -0.10 -9.19 9.60
CA GLU A 281 0.39 -8.03 8.87
C GLU A 281 -0.74 -7.23 8.22
N LEU A 282 -1.76 -7.93 7.68
CA LEU A 282 -2.97 -7.28 7.17
C LEU A 282 -3.67 -6.49 8.29
N ILE A 283 -3.84 -7.09 9.48
CA ILE A 283 -4.47 -6.45 10.64
C ILE A 283 -3.68 -5.20 11.07
N ASN A 284 -2.35 -5.32 11.19
CA ASN A 284 -1.46 -4.27 11.71
C ASN A 284 -1.00 -3.26 10.64
N TYR A 285 -1.43 -3.39 9.39
CA TYR A 285 -1.19 -2.39 8.36
C TYR A 285 -1.85 -1.03 8.66
N PHE A 286 -2.94 -1.03 9.44
CA PHE A 286 -3.73 0.18 9.75
C PHE A 286 -3.45 0.70 11.15
N ASP A 287 -3.47 2.02 11.31
CA ASP A 287 -3.53 2.65 12.63
C ASP A 287 -4.94 2.54 13.23
N TYR A 288 -5.03 2.37 14.55
CA TYR A 288 -6.27 2.36 15.30
C TYR A 288 -6.20 3.29 16.53
N ASP A 289 -7.35 3.70 17.07
CA ASP A 289 -7.41 4.71 18.12
C ASP A 289 -6.73 4.23 19.40
N ARG A 290 -5.90 5.09 19.99
CA ARG A 290 -5.06 4.77 21.14
C ARG A 290 -5.82 4.97 22.46
N PRO A 291 -5.88 3.96 23.36
CA PRO A 291 -6.32 4.18 24.74
C PRO A 291 -5.36 5.10 25.51
N GLU A 292 -5.83 5.84 26.50
CA GLU A 292 -4.95 6.66 27.34
C GLU A 292 -3.99 5.77 28.14
N ASN A 293 -2.67 6.01 28.05
CA ASN A 293 -1.71 5.35 28.93
C ASN A 293 -1.74 6.00 30.31
N SER A 294 -2.28 5.28 31.30
CA SER A 294 -2.38 5.74 32.69
C SER A 294 -1.27 5.19 33.61
N GLY A 295 -0.24 4.52 33.06
CA GLY A 295 0.83 3.86 33.82
C GLY A 295 2.25 4.27 33.42
N ASP A 296 3.24 3.74 34.13
CA ASP A 296 4.67 3.98 33.88
C ASP A 296 5.25 3.14 32.73
N ALA A 297 4.45 2.27 32.11
CA ALA A 297 4.87 1.41 31.00
C ALA A 297 5.10 2.23 29.71
N PRO A 298 6.05 1.84 28.84
CA PRO A 298 6.34 2.54 27.58
C PRO A 298 5.25 2.36 26.51
N PHE A 299 4.18 1.61 26.81
CA PHE A 299 3.03 1.36 25.96
C PHE A 299 1.74 1.30 26.80
N SER A 300 0.61 1.55 26.16
CA SER A 300 -0.73 1.26 26.65
C SER A 300 -1.20 -0.12 26.16
N VAL A 301 -2.15 -0.71 26.89
CA VAL A 301 -2.71 -2.04 26.59
C VAL A 301 -4.23 -1.98 26.68
N SER A 302 -4.93 -2.60 25.74
CA SER A 302 -6.38 -2.78 25.77
C SER A 302 -6.80 -4.19 25.36
N ALA A 303 -7.95 -4.62 25.87
CA ALA A 303 -8.61 -5.86 25.47
C ALA A 303 -10.12 -5.62 25.25
N GLU A 304 -10.64 -6.06 24.11
CA GLU A 304 -12.08 -5.97 23.76
C GLU A 304 -12.63 -7.37 23.43
N LEU A 305 -13.71 -7.80 24.12
CA LEU A 305 -14.37 -9.09 23.93
C LEU A 305 -15.76 -8.92 23.31
N HIS A 306 -16.03 -9.63 22.22
CA HIS A 306 -17.37 -9.72 21.62
C HIS A 306 -17.65 -11.11 21.00
N ASP A 307 -18.85 -11.29 20.45
CA ASP A 307 -19.20 -12.44 19.63
C ASP A 307 -18.36 -12.47 18.34
N CYS A 308 -17.92 -13.66 17.92
CA CYS A 308 -17.06 -13.82 16.75
C CYS A 308 -17.87 -13.62 15.45
N PRO A 309 -17.50 -12.68 14.56
CA PRO A 309 -18.34 -12.31 13.41
C PRO A 309 -18.40 -13.37 12.30
N TRP A 310 -17.48 -14.34 12.30
CA TRP A 310 -17.50 -15.49 11.38
C TRP A 310 -17.97 -16.80 12.03
N ASN A 311 -18.27 -16.80 13.32
CA ASN A 311 -18.72 -17.99 14.04
C ASN A 311 -19.50 -17.63 15.32
N GLU A 312 -20.83 -17.59 15.22
CA GLU A 312 -21.75 -17.20 16.31
C GLU A 312 -21.63 -18.06 17.59
N GLN A 313 -20.98 -19.24 17.52
CA GLN A 313 -20.76 -20.10 18.69
C GLN A 313 -19.53 -19.69 19.51
N ASN A 314 -18.65 -18.88 18.93
CA ASN A 314 -17.38 -18.49 19.54
C ASN A 314 -17.37 -17.01 19.92
N LYS A 315 -16.48 -16.64 20.84
CA LYS A 315 -16.10 -15.25 21.10
C LYS A 315 -14.85 -14.89 20.32
N LEU A 316 -14.63 -13.60 20.13
CA LEU A 316 -13.41 -13.05 19.55
C LEU A 316 -12.90 -11.95 20.50
N VAL A 317 -11.71 -12.14 21.07
CA VAL A 317 -11.04 -11.13 21.88
C VAL A 317 -9.94 -10.46 21.04
N MET A 318 -9.96 -9.13 21.01
CA MET A 318 -8.88 -8.31 20.47
C MET A 318 -7.97 -7.91 21.62
N LEU A 319 -6.67 -8.11 21.48
CA LEU A 319 -5.63 -7.57 22.35
C LEU A 319 -4.83 -6.55 21.54
N ALA A 320 -4.62 -5.35 22.08
CA ALA A 320 -3.83 -4.31 21.40
C ALA A 320 -2.82 -3.66 22.36
N LEU A 321 -1.58 -3.54 21.90
CA LEU A 321 -0.52 -2.72 22.50
C LEU A 321 -0.28 -1.50 21.63
N HIS A 322 -0.17 -0.32 22.24
CA HIS A 322 0.20 0.91 21.53
C HIS A 322 1.35 1.60 22.26
N GLY A 323 2.47 1.80 21.55
CA GLY A 323 3.66 2.47 22.05
C GLY A 323 3.38 3.94 22.36
N ASN A 324 4.02 4.46 23.41
CA ASN A 324 3.95 5.89 23.71
C ASN A 324 4.52 6.69 22.54
N GLU A 325 3.84 7.77 22.15
CA GLU A 325 4.35 8.68 21.11
C GLU A 325 5.61 9.39 21.61
N LEU A 326 6.57 9.57 20.71
CA LEU A 326 7.72 10.44 20.92
C LEU A 326 7.49 11.76 20.16
N PRO A 327 7.27 12.90 20.84
CA PRO A 327 7.16 14.20 20.18
C PRO A 327 8.40 14.51 19.34
N GLN A 328 8.23 15.17 18.20
CA GLN A 328 9.33 15.40 17.24
C GLN A 328 10.45 16.31 17.81
N GLU A 329 10.13 17.11 18.83
CA GLU A 329 11.09 17.89 19.62
C GLU A 329 11.91 17.01 20.58
N ALA A 330 11.32 15.94 21.12
CA ALA A 330 11.97 14.97 22.00
C ALA A 330 12.81 13.93 21.23
N ARG A 331 12.64 13.87 19.91
CA ARG A 331 13.38 13.00 18.99
C ARG A 331 14.90 13.24 19.06
N GLY A 332 15.69 12.17 19.20
CA GLY A 332 17.15 12.20 19.12
C GLY A 332 17.70 12.30 17.69
N GLN A 333 18.97 12.66 17.53
CA GLN A 333 19.64 12.77 16.22
C GLN A 333 19.62 11.42 15.47
N SER A 334 19.48 11.43 14.14
CA SER A 334 19.66 10.23 13.31
C SER A 334 20.88 10.32 12.38
N ASN A 335 21.67 9.26 12.34
CA ASN A 335 22.63 8.98 11.28
C ASN A 335 22.08 7.85 10.40
N LEU A 336 21.63 8.19 9.19
CA LEU A 336 20.99 7.27 8.26
C LEU A 336 21.90 7.03 7.04
N VAL A 337 22.28 5.77 6.83
CA VAL A 337 23.10 5.36 5.67
C VAL A 337 22.23 4.58 4.70
N PHE A 338 21.89 5.20 3.58
CA PHE A 338 21.11 4.57 2.52
C PHE A 338 22.00 3.71 1.64
N LEU A 339 21.72 2.41 1.66
CA LEU A 339 22.36 1.41 0.82
C LEU A 339 21.44 1.09 -0.36
N ILE A 340 21.68 1.74 -1.49
CA ILE A 340 20.77 1.72 -2.64
C ILE A 340 21.26 0.74 -3.71
N ASP A 341 20.39 -0.20 -4.07
CA ASP A 341 20.56 -1.06 -5.24
C ASP A 341 20.44 -0.24 -6.52
N THR A 342 21.49 -0.26 -7.33
CA THR A 342 21.49 0.35 -8.67
C THR A 342 21.79 -0.69 -9.75
N SER A 343 21.46 -1.95 -9.52
CA SER A 343 21.54 -3.02 -10.54
C SER A 343 20.60 -2.75 -11.72
N GLY A 344 20.75 -3.50 -12.81
CA GLY A 344 19.93 -3.31 -14.01
C GLY A 344 18.43 -3.55 -13.82
N SER A 345 18.02 -4.37 -12.85
CA SER A 345 16.61 -4.67 -12.57
C SER A 345 15.87 -3.50 -11.90
N MET A 346 16.60 -2.60 -11.24
CA MET A 346 16.09 -1.38 -10.59
C MET A 346 15.65 -0.25 -11.56
N TYR A 347 15.72 -0.46 -12.88
CA TYR A 347 15.39 0.57 -13.89
C TYR A 347 13.90 0.95 -13.98
N ALA A 348 12.97 0.07 -13.57
CA ALA A 348 11.54 0.28 -13.71
C ALA A 348 11.03 1.49 -12.88
N ALA A 349 9.94 2.14 -13.31
CA ALA A 349 9.43 3.37 -12.68
C ALA A 349 9.06 3.20 -11.18
N ASN A 350 8.63 2.00 -10.79
CA ASN A 350 8.33 1.60 -9.41
C ASN A 350 9.55 1.04 -8.64
N LYS A 351 10.78 1.27 -9.12
CA LYS A 351 12.04 0.85 -8.49
C LYS A 351 12.94 2.03 -8.16
N LEU A 352 14.13 2.19 -8.74
CA LEU A 352 15.03 3.31 -8.43
C LEU A 352 14.38 4.70 -8.55
N PRO A 353 13.54 4.99 -9.56
CA PRO A 353 12.81 6.27 -9.63
C PRO A 353 11.81 6.46 -8.47
N LEU A 354 11.21 5.37 -7.97
CA LEU A 354 10.38 5.40 -6.77
C LEU A 354 11.23 5.61 -5.52
N VAL A 355 12.39 4.95 -5.38
CA VAL A 355 13.38 5.23 -4.30
C VAL A 355 13.69 6.72 -4.23
N VAL A 356 13.98 7.38 -5.36
CA VAL A 356 14.27 8.83 -5.39
C VAL A 356 13.09 9.66 -4.87
N LYS A 357 11.85 9.35 -5.26
CA LYS A 357 10.65 10.04 -4.76
C LYS A 357 10.36 9.74 -3.29
N SER A 358 10.58 8.51 -2.85
CA SER A 358 10.46 8.09 -1.45
C SER A 358 11.44 8.86 -0.56
N MET A 359 12.66 9.07 -1.04
CA MET A 359 13.67 9.90 -0.38
C MET A 359 13.34 11.39 -0.39
N GLU A 360 12.65 11.91 -1.42
CA GLU A 360 12.12 13.28 -1.43
C GLU A 360 11.12 13.48 -0.28
N LEU A 361 10.16 12.57 -0.10
CA LEU A 361 9.20 12.59 1.02
C LEU A 361 9.90 12.48 2.39
N LEU A 362 10.85 11.56 2.53
CA LEU A 362 11.61 11.38 3.78
C LEU A 362 12.29 12.69 4.21
N LEU A 363 12.92 13.40 3.28
CA LEU A 363 13.62 14.66 3.57
C LEU A 363 12.68 15.77 4.07
N GLU A 364 11.35 15.63 3.98
CA GLU A 364 10.41 16.58 4.58
C GLU A 364 10.26 16.40 6.11
N THR A 365 10.53 15.21 6.63
CA THR A 365 10.37 14.86 8.06
C THR A 365 11.65 15.02 8.89
N LEU A 366 12.81 14.98 8.23
CA LEU A 366 14.13 15.14 8.85
C LEU A 366 14.49 16.62 9.04
N ASP A 367 15.33 16.89 10.04
CA ASP A 367 15.77 18.24 10.40
C ASP A 367 17.31 18.37 10.46
N GLU A 368 17.82 19.55 10.81
CA GLU A 368 19.26 19.85 10.79
C GLU A 368 20.11 18.99 11.75
N ARG A 369 19.49 18.23 12.65
CA ARG A 369 20.14 17.26 13.53
C ARG A 369 20.48 15.95 12.83
N ASP A 370 19.86 15.65 11.69
CA ASP A 370 20.01 14.37 10.99
C ASP A 370 21.09 14.41 9.92
N THR A 371 21.74 13.27 9.70
CA THR A 371 22.78 13.09 8.68
C THR A 371 22.40 11.97 7.73
N ILE A 372 22.47 12.24 6.43
CA ILE A 372 22.29 11.29 5.34
C ILE A 372 23.64 10.95 4.72
N SER A 373 23.91 9.65 4.54
CA SER A 373 24.96 9.15 3.64
C SER A 373 24.33 8.23 2.60
N ILE A 374 24.89 8.17 1.38
CA ILE A 374 24.39 7.29 0.32
C ILE A 374 25.54 6.42 -0.22
N VAL A 375 25.38 5.11 -0.06
CA VAL A 375 26.20 4.07 -0.69
C VAL A 375 25.36 3.41 -1.78
N ALA A 376 25.84 3.40 -3.02
CA ALA A 376 25.21 2.64 -4.09
C ALA A 376 25.96 1.33 -4.34
N TYR A 377 25.24 0.28 -4.72
CA TYR A 377 25.84 -0.95 -5.21
C TYR A 377 25.21 -1.44 -6.52
N ALA A 378 26.09 -1.85 -7.43
CA ALA A 378 25.79 -2.68 -8.57
C ALA A 378 27.02 -3.57 -8.81
N GLY A 379 27.66 -3.51 -9.98
CA GLY A 379 28.85 -4.32 -10.29
C GLY A 379 30.06 -4.03 -9.38
N SER A 380 30.01 -2.91 -8.67
CA SER A 380 30.85 -2.52 -7.54
C SER A 380 30.01 -1.75 -6.53
N ALA A 381 30.47 -1.67 -5.28
CA ALA A 381 29.94 -0.73 -4.29
C ALA A 381 30.74 0.59 -4.32
N GLY A 382 30.10 1.70 -3.98
CA GLY A 382 30.76 2.99 -3.86
C GLY A 382 29.96 4.03 -3.09
N MET A 383 30.68 4.94 -2.42
CA MET A 383 30.07 6.13 -1.82
C MET A 383 29.59 7.08 -2.93
N VAL A 384 28.33 7.49 -2.85
CA VAL A 384 27.70 8.48 -3.75
C VAL A 384 27.53 9.81 -3.03
N LEU A 385 27.19 9.77 -1.74
CA LEU A 385 27.09 10.94 -0.89
C LEU A 385 27.77 10.69 0.44
N GLU A 386 28.86 11.42 0.68
CA GLU A 386 29.51 11.54 1.99
C GLU A 386 28.53 12.13 3.03
N PRO A 387 28.68 11.81 4.33
CA PRO A 387 27.83 12.29 5.42
C PRO A 387 27.45 13.76 5.30
N THR A 388 26.16 14.01 5.08
CA THR A 388 25.60 15.32 4.72
C THR A 388 24.38 15.61 5.61
N PRO A 389 24.31 16.77 6.30
CA PRO A 389 23.14 17.16 7.09
C PRO A 389 21.86 17.18 6.25
N ALA A 390 20.75 16.71 6.80
CA ALA A 390 19.46 16.65 6.09
C ALA A 390 18.91 18.04 5.70
N SER A 391 19.46 19.12 6.27
CA SER A 391 19.20 20.50 5.86
C SER A 391 19.80 20.85 4.48
N GLU A 392 20.84 20.14 4.01
CA GLU A 392 21.42 20.29 2.66
C GLU A 392 20.57 19.54 1.60
N LYS A 393 19.24 19.67 1.63
CA LYS A 393 18.28 18.88 0.83
C LYS A 393 18.64 18.83 -0.65
N GLU A 394 18.94 19.98 -1.28
CA GLU A 394 19.28 20.07 -2.71
C GLU A 394 20.45 19.15 -3.10
N LYS A 395 21.53 19.13 -2.31
CA LYS A 395 22.72 18.29 -2.51
C LYS A 395 22.41 16.79 -2.36
N ILE A 396 21.55 16.44 -1.40
CA ILE A 396 21.10 15.05 -1.20
C ILE A 396 20.27 14.59 -2.41
N LEU A 397 19.35 15.45 -2.87
CA LEU A 397 18.50 15.19 -4.04
C LEU A 397 19.30 15.12 -5.34
N ASP A 398 20.32 15.95 -5.53
CA ASP A 398 21.22 15.87 -6.69
C ASP A 398 22.01 14.56 -6.70
N ALA A 399 22.50 14.11 -5.54
CA ALA A 399 23.18 12.82 -5.42
C ALA A 399 22.24 11.66 -5.79
N LEU A 400 21.01 11.65 -5.28
CA LEU A 400 19.96 10.67 -5.64
C LEU A 400 19.61 10.72 -7.13
N LYS A 401 19.39 11.91 -7.70
CA LYS A 401 19.08 12.12 -9.12
C LYS A 401 20.24 11.82 -10.07
N SER A 402 21.47 11.67 -9.54
CA SER A 402 22.63 11.20 -10.29
C SER A 402 22.68 9.68 -10.47
N LEU A 403 21.99 8.90 -9.62
CA LEU A 403 22.00 7.43 -9.66
C LEU A 403 21.46 6.88 -10.99
N ARG A 404 22.05 5.79 -11.48
CA ARG A 404 21.64 5.12 -12.73
C ARG A 404 21.67 3.60 -12.53
N ALA A 405 20.58 2.93 -12.88
CA ALA A 405 20.48 1.48 -12.87
C ALA A 405 21.39 0.87 -13.96
N GLY A 406 22.23 -0.11 -13.59
CA GLY A 406 23.09 -0.85 -14.50
C GLY A 406 24.14 -1.73 -13.82
N GLY A 407 24.36 -2.93 -14.36
CA GLY A 407 25.34 -3.92 -13.86
C GLY A 407 24.69 -5.08 -13.09
N SER A 408 25.53 -6.05 -12.71
CA SER A 408 25.19 -7.18 -11.82
C SER A 408 25.28 -6.79 -10.34
N THR A 409 24.75 -7.59 -9.42
CA THR A 409 24.71 -7.25 -7.98
C THR A 409 26.00 -7.57 -7.22
N ALA A 410 26.51 -6.63 -6.40
CA ALA A 410 27.67 -6.79 -5.50
C ALA A 410 27.42 -6.26 -4.07
N GLY A 411 26.21 -6.47 -3.52
CA GLY A 411 25.77 -5.92 -2.22
C GLY A 411 26.60 -6.23 -0.97
N ALA A 412 27.42 -7.29 -0.90
CA ALA A 412 28.32 -7.59 0.24
C ALA A 412 29.36 -6.49 0.47
N ALA A 413 29.93 -5.96 -0.61
CA ALA A 413 30.81 -4.80 -0.54
C ALA A 413 30.00 -3.54 -0.17
N GLY A 414 28.74 -3.45 -0.63
CA GLY A 414 27.81 -2.37 -0.31
C GLY A 414 27.47 -2.31 1.18
N ILE A 415 27.01 -3.40 1.77
CA ILE A 415 26.61 -3.47 3.18
C ILE A 415 27.81 -3.32 4.11
N THR A 416 28.98 -3.88 3.75
CA THR A 416 30.22 -3.63 4.49
C THR A 416 30.55 -2.13 4.51
N LEU A 417 30.55 -1.47 3.34
CA LEU A 417 30.82 -0.04 3.23
C LEU A 417 29.76 0.82 3.93
N ALA A 418 28.48 0.44 3.88
CA ALA A 418 27.39 1.14 4.57
C ALA A 418 27.56 1.08 6.10
N TYR A 419 27.87 -0.10 6.66
CA TYR A 419 28.16 -0.21 8.10
C TYR A 419 29.47 0.47 8.50
N GLU A 420 30.51 0.43 7.68
CA GLU A 420 31.75 1.20 7.93
C GLU A 420 31.44 2.70 8.00
N THR A 421 30.60 3.20 7.09
CA THR A 421 30.12 4.60 7.07
C THR A 421 29.31 4.94 8.32
N ALA A 422 28.39 4.05 8.72
CA ALA A 422 27.56 4.22 9.91
C ALA A 422 28.41 4.24 11.20
N VAL A 423 29.41 3.36 11.30
CA VAL A 423 30.37 3.34 12.43
C VAL A 423 31.21 4.61 12.49
N GLN A 424 31.70 5.09 11.35
CA GLN A 424 32.57 6.28 11.29
C GLN A 424 31.84 7.58 11.67
N ASN A 425 30.53 7.66 11.41
CA ASN A 425 29.73 8.87 11.58
C ASN A 425 28.66 8.72 12.68
N ARG A 426 28.92 7.83 13.63
CA ARG A 426 27.97 7.48 14.68
C ARG A 426 27.59 8.70 15.54
N VAL A 427 26.29 8.89 15.77
CA VAL A 427 25.72 9.91 16.67
C VAL A 427 25.21 9.30 17.98
N GLU A 428 25.06 10.14 19.00
CA GLU A 428 24.32 9.80 20.23
C GLU A 428 22.82 9.92 19.93
N GLY A 429 22.21 8.80 19.53
CA GLY A 429 20.87 8.73 18.97
C GLY A 429 20.71 7.51 18.05
N ASN A 430 19.82 7.62 17.07
CA ASN A 430 19.55 6.56 16.10
C ASN A 430 20.70 6.45 15.08
N ASN A 431 21.15 5.23 14.83
CA ASN A 431 22.18 4.92 13.83
C ASN A 431 21.70 3.72 13.02
N ARG A 432 21.44 3.91 11.72
CA ARG A 432 20.74 2.90 10.93
C ARG A 432 21.22 2.85 9.49
N VAL A 433 21.41 1.64 8.99
CA VAL A 433 21.53 1.35 7.55
C VAL A 433 20.12 1.10 7.01
N ILE A 434 19.78 1.68 5.86
CA ILE A 434 18.50 1.45 5.19
C ILE A 434 18.80 0.88 3.80
N LEU A 435 18.51 -0.39 3.59
CA LEU A 435 18.72 -1.09 2.32
C LEU A 435 17.51 -0.88 1.40
N CYS A 436 17.72 -0.31 0.21
CA CYS A 436 16.69 -0.16 -0.82
C CYS A 436 17.00 -1.09 -1.99
N THR A 437 16.19 -2.14 -2.22
CA THR A 437 16.44 -3.19 -3.24
C THR A 437 15.15 -3.72 -3.87
N ASP A 438 15.22 -4.42 -5.01
CA ASP A 438 14.10 -5.14 -5.61
C ASP A 438 14.10 -6.66 -5.30
N GLY A 439 14.84 -7.06 -4.26
CA GLY A 439 14.87 -8.41 -3.72
C GLY A 439 16.12 -9.23 -4.08
N ASP A 440 16.93 -8.80 -5.07
CA ASP A 440 18.10 -9.58 -5.51
C ASP A 440 19.40 -9.29 -4.75
N PHE A 441 19.37 -9.37 -3.41
CA PHE A 441 20.57 -9.23 -2.56
C PHE A 441 21.49 -10.48 -2.63
N ASN A 442 21.91 -10.88 -3.83
CA ASN A 442 22.76 -12.05 -4.07
C ASN A 442 24.24 -11.67 -3.92
N VAL A 443 24.88 -12.04 -2.81
CA VAL A 443 26.27 -11.64 -2.61
C VAL A 443 27.10 -12.41 -1.58
N GLY A 444 28.23 -12.93 -2.06
CA GLY A 444 29.57 -12.43 -1.71
C GLY A 444 30.16 -12.76 -0.34
N ILE A 445 29.35 -12.87 0.71
CA ILE A 445 29.74 -13.40 2.02
C ILE A 445 29.48 -14.91 1.99
N SER A 446 30.28 -15.71 2.69
CA SER A 446 30.24 -17.18 2.61
C SER A 446 29.02 -17.73 3.36
N SER A 447 27.87 -17.79 2.68
CA SER A 447 26.54 -18.20 3.18
C SER A 447 25.76 -17.12 3.93
N THR A 448 24.43 -17.27 3.95
CA THR A 448 23.48 -16.34 4.60
C THR A 448 23.78 -16.14 6.09
N ALA A 449 24.15 -17.23 6.79
CA ALA A 449 24.46 -17.20 8.22
C ALA A 449 25.67 -16.30 8.58
N GLU A 450 26.65 -16.12 7.68
CA GLU A 450 27.75 -15.17 7.92
C GLU A 450 27.28 -13.71 7.79
N LEU A 451 26.30 -13.44 6.92
CA LEU A 451 25.69 -12.11 6.77
C LEU A 451 24.75 -11.79 7.94
N GLU A 452 23.90 -12.74 8.34
CA GLU A 452 23.04 -12.64 9.53
C GLU A 452 23.88 -12.31 10.76
N LYS A 453 24.93 -13.11 11.04
CA LYS A 453 25.83 -12.88 12.17
C LYS A 453 26.56 -11.53 12.10
N PHE A 454 26.95 -11.08 10.90
CA PHE A 454 27.56 -9.77 10.72
C PHE A 454 26.58 -8.65 11.07
N ILE A 455 25.29 -8.79 10.74
CA ILE A 455 24.24 -7.82 11.09
C ILE A 455 23.97 -7.86 12.61
N GLU A 456 23.85 -9.03 13.21
CA GLU A 456 23.74 -9.20 14.67
C GLU A 456 24.90 -8.49 15.41
N GLU A 457 26.16 -8.68 14.96
CA GLU A 457 27.34 -8.00 15.51
C GLU A 457 27.31 -6.45 15.37
N LYS A 458 26.56 -5.91 14.38
CA LYS A 458 26.39 -4.45 14.20
C LYS A 458 25.22 -3.91 15.00
N ARG A 459 24.13 -4.67 15.08
CA ARG A 459 22.99 -4.40 15.96
C ARG A 459 23.43 -4.35 17.42
N ASP A 460 24.21 -5.33 17.88
CA ASP A 460 24.75 -5.37 19.24
C ASP A 460 25.72 -4.20 19.51
N ALA A 461 26.33 -3.65 18.46
CA ALA A 461 27.09 -2.39 18.52
C ALA A 461 26.19 -1.14 18.49
N GLY A 462 24.86 -1.25 18.38
CA GLY A 462 23.89 -0.17 18.29
C GLY A 462 23.84 0.52 16.92
N ILE A 463 23.93 -0.26 15.84
CA ILE A 463 23.70 0.19 14.45
C ILE A 463 22.74 -0.79 13.77
N TYR A 464 21.52 -0.34 13.51
CA TYR A 464 20.41 -1.16 13.06
C TYR A 464 20.32 -1.27 11.52
N LEU A 465 19.51 -2.22 11.02
CA LEU A 465 19.21 -2.38 9.59
C LEU A 465 17.70 -2.42 9.35
N SER A 466 17.19 -1.49 8.55
CA SER A 466 15.86 -1.62 7.92
C SER A 466 16.00 -2.00 6.45
N VAL A 467 15.03 -2.72 5.91
CA VAL A 467 15.02 -3.15 4.52
C VAL A 467 13.73 -2.66 3.82
N LEU A 468 13.91 -1.94 2.71
CA LEU A 468 12.85 -1.41 1.88
C LEU A 468 12.89 -2.10 0.51
N GLY A 469 11.90 -2.96 0.26
CA GLY A 469 11.69 -3.61 -1.02
C GLY A 469 10.98 -2.68 -2.02
N PHE A 470 11.39 -2.68 -3.28
CA PHE A 470 10.80 -1.84 -4.33
C PHE A 470 10.46 -2.62 -5.60
N GLY A 471 9.24 -2.43 -6.10
CA GLY A 471 8.79 -2.90 -7.42
C GLY A 471 8.64 -4.42 -7.59
N MET A 472 8.10 -4.82 -8.73
CA MET A 472 7.47 -6.15 -8.90
C MET A 472 8.43 -7.24 -9.44
N GLY A 473 8.16 -8.50 -9.10
CA GLY A 473 8.56 -9.68 -9.88
C GLY A 473 9.78 -10.49 -9.41
N ASN A 474 10.42 -10.14 -8.29
CA ASN A 474 11.56 -10.90 -7.74
C ASN A 474 11.59 -10.90 -6.21
N TYR A 475 10.40 -11.01 -5.63
CA TYR A 475 10.14 -10.95 -4.19
C TYR A 475 10.72 -12.16 -3.45
N LYS A 476 11.78 -11.95 -2.65
CA LYS A 476 12.44 -12.95 -1.79
C LYS A 476 12.18 -12.62 -0.31
N ASP A 477 10.91 -12.58 0.03
CA ASP A 477 10.30 -12.13 1.31
C ASP A 477 11.15 -12.53 2.52
N ASN A 478 11.16 -13.84 2.81
CA ASN A 478 11.76 -14.47 3.97
C ASN A 478 13.20 -14.02 4.24
N ARG A 479 13.99 -13.75 3.19
CA ARG A 479 15.39 -13.36 3.36
C ARG A 479 15.55 -11.87 3.66
N MET A 480 14.71 -11.00 3.11
CA MET A 480 14.79 -9.57 3.39
C MET A 480 14.22 -9.25 4.78
N GLU A 481 13.11 -9.91 5.13
CA GLU A 481 12.54 -10.03 6.49
C GLU A 481 13.64 -10.48 7.47
N THR A 482 14.19 -11.70 7.33
CA THR A 482 15.27 -12.20 8.22
C THR A 482 16.42 -11.20 8.43
N LEU A 483 16.86 -10.47 7.39
CA LEU A 483 17.95 -9.49 7.57
C LEU A 483 17.53 -8.24 8.35
N ALA A 484 16.25 -7.83 8.26
CA ALA A 484 15.69 -6.75 9.05
C ALA A 484 15.49 -7.18 10.51
N ASP A 485 14.88 -8.35 10.75
CA ASP A 485 14.71 -8.98 12.06
C ASP A 485 16.06 -9.04 12.81
N LYS A 486 17.10 -9.61 12.16
CA LYS A 486 18.46 -9.70 12.73
C LYS A 486 19.14 -8.36 12.97
N GLY A 487 18.64 -7.30 12.34
CA GLY A 487 19.13 -5.93 12.46
C GLY A 487 18.36 -5.04 13.42
N ASN A 488 17.36 -5.57 14.14
CA ASN A 488 16.34 -4.80 14.89
C ASN A 488 15.81 -3.62 14.05
N GLY A 489 15.30 -3.95 12.88
CA GLY A 489 14.60 -3.03 12.01
C GLY A 489 13.47 -3.68 11.25
N ASN A 490 12.69 -2.83 10.61
CA ASN A 490 11.49 -3.21 9.89
C ASN A 490 11.80 -3.62 8.44
N TYR A 491 10.99 -4.55 7.93
CA TYR A 491 10.87 -4.82 6.51
C TYR A 491 9.57 -4.18 5.95
N ALA A 492 9.70 -3.44 4.87
CA ALA A 492 8.55 -2.83 4.19
C ALA A 492 8.68 -2.95 2.67
N TYR A 493 7.56 -3.19 1.99
CA TYR A 493 7.50 -3.29 0.54
C TYR A 493 6.76 -2.10 -0.06
N ILE A 494 7.51 -1.23 -0.75
CA ILE A 494 7.04 0.02 -1.35
C ILE A 494 6.70 -0.23 -2.82
N ASP A 495 5.40 -0.37 -3.10
CA ASP A 495 4.83 -0.58 -4.44
C ASP A 495 4.43 0.73 -5.14
N SER A 496 4.20 1.79 -4.35
CA SER A 496 3.55 3.04 -4.76
C SER A 496 4.10 4.24 -3.99
N LEU A 497 3.81 5.46 -4.46
CA LEU A 497 4.18 6.69 -3.72
C LEU A 497 3.35 6.86 -2.43
N LYS A 498 2.13 6.32 -2.41
CA LYS A 498 1.25 6.27 -1.24
C LYS A 498 1.85 5.40 -0.14
N GLU A 499 2.33 4.21 -0.49
CA GLU A 499 3.05 3.33 0.43
C GLU A 499 4.36 3.94 0.91
N ALA A 500 5.13 4.57 0.01
CA ALA A 500 6.34 5.29 0.38
C ALA A 500 6.08 6.38 1.44
N LYS A 501 4.96 7.11 1.31
CA LYS A 501 4.54 8.12 2.27
C LYS A 501 4.20 7.49 3.62
N LYS A 502 3.37 6.44 3.65
CA LYS A 502 3.05 5.70 4.88
C LYS A 502 4.34 5.27 5.60
N VAL A 503 5.21 4.53 4.91
CA VAL A 503 6.43 3.94 5.51
C VAL A 503 7.45 5.00 5.97
N LEU A 504 7.66 6.08 5.19
CA LEU A 504 8.75 7.04 5.45
C LEU A 504 8.33 8.36 6.10
N VAL A 505 7.03 8.68 6.14
CA VAL A 505 6.50 9.91 6.76
C VAL A 505 5.72 9.60 8.01
N GLU A 506 4.84 8.60 7.98
CA GLU A 506 3.94 8.25 9.09
C GLU A 506 4.61 7.23 10.04
N ASP A 507 5.09 6.12 9.49
CA ASP A 507 5.66 5.00 10.26
C ASP A 507 7.15 5.16 10.57
N MET A 508 7.84 6.15 10.00
CA MET A 508 9.28 6.33 10.25
C MET A 508 9.57 6.58 11.74
N THR A 509 8.80 7.41 12.43
CA THR A 509 9.03 7.64 13.86
C THR A 509 8.78 6.36 14.67
N LYS A 510 7.78 5.56 14.26
CA LYS A 510 7.47 4.25 14.83
C LYS A 510 8.63 3.26 14.62
N THR A 511 9.33 3.31 13.49
CA THR A 511 10.37 2.33 13.13
C THR A 511 11.81 2.75 13.46
N LEU A 512 12.07 4.05 13.69
CA LEU A 512 13.40 4.55 14.06
C LEU A 512 13.64 4.70 15.57
N TYR A 513 12.58 4.78 16.38
CA TYR A 513 12.68 5.07 17.82
C TYR A 513 11.98 4.00 18.66
N THR A 514 12.75 3.03 19.13
CA THR A 514 12.28 1.99 20.06
C THR A 514 11.95 2.60 21.43
N VAL A 515 10.81 2.23 22.00
CA VAL A 515 10.37 2.56 23.37
C VAL A 515 10.42 1.37 24.32
N ALA A 516 10.46 0.15 23.80
CA ALA A 516 10.76 -1.08 24.55
C ALA A 516 11.40 -2.13 23.62
N ASP A 517 12.41 -2.83 24.13
CA ASP A 517 13.17 -3.85 23.41
C ASP A 517 12.68 -5.25 23.85
N ASP A 518 12.79 -6.26 22.99
CA ASP A 518 12.45 -7.68 23.28
C ASP A 518 11.09 -7.87 23.96
N VAL A 519 10.02 -7.48 23.27
CA VAL A 519 8.65 -7.46 23.82
C VAL A 519 7.93 -8.77 23.50
N LYS A 520 7.66 -9.57 24.54
CA LYS A 520 7.00 -10.88 24.47
C LYS A 520 5.61 -10.78 25.06
N LEU A 521 4.62 -11.37 24.38
CA LEU A 521 3.28 -11.60 24.93
C LEU A 521 3.13 -13.07 25.31
N GLN A 522 2.59 -13.32 26.51
CA GLN A 522 2.06 -14.61 26.90
C GLN A 522 0.64 -14.45 27.44
N VAL A 523 -0.30 -15.13 26.80
CA VAL A 523 -1.70 -15.18 27.23
C VAL A 523 -1.94 -16.49 27.97
N GLU A 524 -2.40 -16.39 29.21
CA GLU A 524 -2.87 -17.53 30.01
C GLU A 524 -4.40 -17.55 30.04
N PHE A 525 -5.00 -18.55 29.40
CA PHE A 525 -6.46 -18.69 29.32
C PHE A 525 -7.01 -19.38 30.56
N ASN A 526 -8.10 -18.85 31.12
CA ASN A 526 -8.78 -19.47 32.24
C ASN A 526 -9.59 -20.69 31.75
N PRO A 527 -9.23 -21.94 32.11
CA PRO A 527 -9.92 -23.14 31.65
C PRO A 527 -11.34 -23.28 32.18
N ASP A 528 -11.69 -22.51 33.22
CA ASP A 528 -13.02 -22.52 33.85
C ASP A 528 -14.03 -21.70 33.03
N VAL A 529 -13.54 -20.84 32.12
CA VAL A 529 -14.33 -19.91 31.29
C VAL A 529 -14.10 -20.15 29.79
N VAL A 530 -12.91 -20.58 29.39
CA VAL A 530 -12.50 -20.84 28.00
C VAL A 530 -12.17 -22.32 27.86
N SER A 531 -12.84 -23.04 26.96
CA SER A 531 -12.56 -24.46 26.70
C SER A 531 -11.42 -24.63 25.70
N GLU A 532 -11.45 -23.87 24.61
CA GLU A 532 -10.42 -23.83 23.57
C GLU A 532 -10.19 -22.39 23.08
N TYR A 533 -8.97 -22.10 22.61
CA TYR A 533 -8.60 -20.82 22.00
C TYR A 533 -7.78 -21.03 20.73
N ARG A 534 -7.79 -20.04 19.83
CA ARG A 534 -7.01 -20.02 18.59
C ARG A 534 -6.50 -18.61 18.32
N LEU A 535 -5.18 -18.43 18.22
CA LEU A 535 -4.57 -17.18 17.72
C LEU A 535 -4.86 -17.06 16.22
N VAL A 536 -5.25 -15.87 15.76
CA VAL A 536 -5.51 -15.59 14.34
C VAL A 536 -4.29 -14.86 13.75
N GLY A 537 -3.60 -15.49 12.80
CA GLY A 537 -2.30 -15.03 12.32
C GLY A 537 -1.15 -15.44 13.27
N TYR A 538 -0.01 -14.76 13.12
CA TYR A 538 1.22 -14.93 13.91
C TYR A 538 1.84 -16.33 13.83
N GLU A 539 1.58 -17.11 12.77
CA GLU A 539 2.12 -18.47 12.62
C GLU A 539 3.67 -18.51 12.63
N ASN A 540 4.34 -17.55 12.00
CA ASN A 540 5.80 -17.39 11.99
C ASN A 540 6.37 -16.68 13.25
N ARG A 541 5.51 -16.14 14.12
CA ARG A 541 5.88 -15.36 15.32
C ARG A 541 5.50 -16.05 16.64
N ASN A 542 4.96 -17.27 16.60
CA ASN A 542 4.66 -18.08 17.79
C ASN A 542 5.97 -18.61 18.44
N LEU A 543 6.12 -18.38 19.75
CA LEU A 543 7.27 -18.80 20.55
C LEU A 543 6.94 -20.01 21.43
N GLU A 544 7.95 -20.72 21.94
CA GLU A 544 7.72 -21.73 22.98
C GLU A 544 7.40 -21.04 24.31
N ASN A 545 6.64 -21.71 25.19
CA ASN A 545 6.15 -21.06 26.42
C ASN A 545 7.28 -20.80 27.44
N GLU A 546 8.34 -21.59 27.37
CA GLU A 546 9.58 -21.46 28.14
C GLU A 546 10.37 -20.20 27.72
N ASP A 547 10.34 -19.83 26.43
CA ASP A 547 11.04 -18.66 25.87
C ASP A 547 10.50 -17.34 26.43
N PHE A 548 9.25 -17.32 26.91
CA PHE A 548 8.65 -16.14 27.56
C PHE A 548 9.47 -15.61 28.73
N ALA A 549 10.25 -16.46 29.41
CA ALA A 549 11.07 -16.08 30.56
C ALA A 549 12.58 -16.00 30.24
N ASP A 550 12.99 -16.27 29.01
CA ASP A 550 14.40 -16.21 28.60
C ASP A 550 14.72 -14.86 27.95
N ASP A 551 15.51 -14.04 28.64
CA ASP A 551 16.00 -12.75 28.15
C ASP A 551 17.04 -12.89 27.02
N ALA A 552 17.48 -14.11 26.67
CA ALA A 552 18.36 -14.39 25.54
C ALA A 552 17.63 -14.72 24.22
N VAL A 553 16.32 -15.04 24.28
CA VAL A 553 15.47 -15.12 23.09
C VAL A 553 15.08 -13.70 22.69
N ASP A 554 15.01 -13.42 21.40
CA ASP A 554 14.63 -12.12 20.84
C ASP A 554 13.18 -12.20 20.31
N ALA A 555 12.37 -11.17 20.56
CA ALA A 555 10.92 -11.19 20.28
C ALA A 555 10.37 -9.86 19.73
N GLY A 556 11.24 -9.01 19.20
CA GLY A 556 10.85 -7.80 18.48
C GLY A 556 10.68 -6.56 19.36
N GLU A 557 10.65 -5.42 18.68
CA GLU A 557 10.89 -4.11 19.27
C GLU A 557 9.62 -3.25 19.18
N MET A 558 9.22 -2.64 20.30
CA MET A 558 8.07 -1.73 20.30
C MET A 558 8.50 -0.31 19.96
N GLY A 559 8.00 0.20 18.84
CA GLY A 559 8.27 1.55 18.36
C GLY A 559 7.45 2.66 19.01
N ALA A 560 7.96 3.90 18.95
CA ALA A 560 7.25 5.10 19.42
C ALA A 560 5.99 5.38 18.58
N GLY A 561 4.81 5.19 19.17
CA GLY A 561 3.54 5.24 18.44
C GLY A 561 3.28 4.03 17.52
N HIS A 562 4.08 2.96 17.60
CA HIS A 562 3.79 1.68 16.95
C HIS A 562 2.53 1.06 17.60
N GLN A 563 1.80 0.24 16.86
CA GLN A 563 0.68 -0.55 17.39
C GLN A 563 0.81 -2.02 16.98
N VAL A 564 0.52 -2.93 17.91
CA VAL A 564 0.44 -4.38 17.63
C VAL A 564 -0.87 -4.92 18.17
N THR A 565 -1.61 -5.62 17.29
CA THR A 565 -2.97 -6.10 17.51
C THR A 565 -3.03 -7.59 17.20
N ALA A 566 -3.53 -8.37 18.16
CA ALA A 566 -3.71 -9.81 18.04
C ALA A 566 -5.16 -10.19 18.35
N PHE A 567 -5.68 -11.18 17.63
CA PHE A 567 -7.01 -11.72 17.84
C PHE A 567 -6.94 -13.17 18.33
N TYR A 568 -7.74 -13.49 19.35
CA TYR A 568 -8.02 -14.87 19.73
C TYR A 568 -9.50 -15.21 19.53
N GLU A 569 -9.76 -16.26 18.76
CA GLU A 569 -11.07 -16.90 18.67
C GLU A 569 -11.20 -17.91 19.82
N LEU A 570 -12.25 -17.78 20.63
CA LEU A 570 -12.44 -18.53 21.88
C LEU A 570 -13.73 -19.37 21.82
N LYS A 571 -13.63 -20.63 22.22
CA LYS A 571 -14.79 -21.44 22.61
C LYS A 571 -14.98 -21.28 24.11
N MET A 572 -16.18 -20.93 24.55
CA MET A 572 -16.47 -20.80 25.98
C MET A 572 -16.60 -22.17 26.65
N ALA A 573 -16.36 -22.23 27.95
CA ALA A 573 -16.55 -23.42 28.76
C ALA A 573 -17.99 -23.46 29.29
N ASP A 574 -18.94 -23.95 28.48
CA ASP A 574 -20.35 -24.11 28.86
C ASP A 574 -20.58 -25.28 29.85
N GLY A 575 -19.70 -25.46 30.84
CA GLY A 575 -19.66 -26.62 31.73
C GLY A 575 -19.25 -27.92 31.04
N ALA A 576 -18.48 -27.84 29.96
CA ALA A 576 -18.05 -29.00 29.18
C ALA A 576 -17.09 -29.91 29.96
N GLU A 577 -17.50 -31.14 30.24
CA GLU A 577 -16.60 -32.19 30.75
C GLU A 577 -15.60 -32.65 29.67
N MET A 578 -14.41 -33.10 30.10
CA MET A 578 -13.37 -33.60 29.19
C MET A 578 -13.84 -34.79 28.34
N GLU A 579 -13.62 -34.75 27.03
CA GLU A 579 -13.83 -35.93 26.16
C GLU A 579 -12.87 -37.09 26.50
N ASP A 580 -11.66 -36.82 27.00
CA ASP A 580 -10.71 -37.85 27.46
C ASP A 580 -9.90 -37.40 28.70
N PRO A 581 -10.35 -37.70 29.94
CA PRO A 581 -9.75 -37.14 31.15
C PRO A 581 -8.31 -37.58 31.43
N LEU A 582 -7.42 -36.61 31.68
CA LEU A 582 -6.00 -36.84 31.95
C LEU A 582 -5.79 -37.64 33.24
N ARG A 583 -5.48 -38.93 33.09
CA ARG A 583 -5.27 -39.92 34.18
C ARG A 583 -4.39 -39.47 35.37
N TYR A 584 -3.49 -38.51 35.17
CA TYR A 584 -2.52 -38.07 36.18
C TYR A 584 -2.66 -36.59 36.59
N ARG A 585 -3.67 -35.86 36.10
CA ARG A 585 -3.91 -34.46 36.43
C ARG A 585 -5.33 -34.31 36.97
N ASP A 586 -5.44 -34.05 38.27
CA ASP A 586 -6.70 -33.69 38.90
C ASP A 586 -6.98 -32.21 38.59
N VAL A 587 -8.16 -31.92 38.05
CA VAL A 587 -8.56 -30.60 37.57
C VAL A 587 -9.74 -30.16 38.41
N GLN A 588 -9.56 -29.07 39.15
CA GLN A 588 -10.61 -28.46 39.95
C GLN A 588 -11.00 -27.16 39.27
N VAL A 589 -12.23 -27.12 38.75
CA VAL A 589 -12.84 -25.95 38.10
C VAL A 589 -13.44 -25.04 39.17
N THR A 590 -13.23 -23.73 39.04
CA THR A 590 -13.69 -22.70 39.96
C THR A 590 -14.46 -21.60 39.23
N ASP A 591 -15.59 -21.14 39.81
CA ASP A 591 -16.30 -19.98 39.26
C ASP A 591 -15.38 -18.74 39.28
N SER A 592 -15.18 -18.12 38.13
CA SER A 592 -14.27 -16.98 37.94
C SER A 592 -14.86 -15.94 36.99
N GLU A 593 -14.62 -14.66 37.30
CA GLU A 593 -15.00 -13.51 36.47
C GLU A 593 -13.89 -13.12 35.47
N GLU A 594 -12.75 -13.81 35.47
CA GLU A 594 -11.61 -13.55 34.58
C GLU A 594 -11.62 -14.49 33.36
N LEU A 595 -11.46 -13.92 32.16
CA LEU A 595 -11.39 -14.64 30.89
C LEU A 595 -9.99 -15.21 30.63
N LEU A 596 -8.99 -14.34 30.81
CA LEU A 596 -7.58 -14.62 30.56
C LEU A 596 -6.69 -13.65 31.33
N PHE A 597 -5.43 -14.01 31.46
CA PHE A 597 -4.38 -13.21 32.10
C PHE A 597 -3.30 -12.90 31.05
N LEU A 598 -3.18 -11.64 30.66
CA LEU A 598 -2.21 -11.17 29.69
C LEU A 598 -0.92 -10.78 30.41
N LYS A 599 0.17 -11.47 30.08
CA LYS A 599 1.52 -11.19 30.57
C LYS A 599 2.33 -10.59 29.43
N ILE A 600 3.00 -9.47 29.71
CA ILE A 600 3.88 -8.79 28.77
C ILE A 600 5.25 -8.67 29.42
N ARG A 601 6.26 -9.24 28.78
CA ARG A 601 7.66 -9.05 29.17
C ARG A 601 8.31 -8.09 28.19
N TYR A 602 9.11 -7.15 28.68
CA TYR A 602 9.82 -6.18 27.86
C TYR A 602 11.08 -5.67 28.56
N LYS A 603 12.08 -5.25 27.80
CA LYS A 603 13.24 -4.47 28.29
C LYS A 603 13.01 -2.99 27.96
N LYS A 604 13.61 -2.08 28.73
CA LYS A 604 13.69 -0.67 28.28
C LYS A 604 14.85 -0.53 27.30
N PRO A 605 14.83 0.48 26.40
CA PRO A 605 15.90 0.71 25.43
C PRO A 605 17.30 0.66 26.03
N GLY A 606 18.06 -0.37 25.67
CA GLY A 606 19.43 -0.62 26.14
C GLY A 606 19.59 -1.18 27.56
N GLU A 607 18.51 -1.56 28.26
CA GLU A 607 18.56 -2.36 29.49
C GLU A 607 18.63 -3.87 29.15
N THR A 608 19.38 -4.66 29.92
CA THR A 608 19.55 -6.11 29.66
C THR A 608 18.58 -7.00 30.44
N GLU A 609 17.98 -6.48 31.51
CA GLU A 609 17.03 -7.21 32.37
C GLU A 609 15.60 -6.82 31.99
N SER A 610 14.71 -7.79 31.83
CA SER A 610 13.31 -7.52 31.49
C SER A 610 12.41 -7.19 32.68
N THR A 611 11.40 -6.36 32.42
CA THR A 611 10.26 -6.08 33.29
C THR A 611 9.08 -6.97 32.88
N LEU A 612 8.32 -7.46 33.86
CA LEU A 612 7.07 -8.20 33.66
C LEU A 612 5.88 -7.31 34.06
N LEU A 613 4.91 -7.18 33.16
CA LEU A 613 3.60 -6.58 33.38
C LEU A 613 2.54 -7.68 33.27
N GLU A 614 1.57 -7.70 34.17
CA GLU A 614 0.51 -8.72 34.21
C GLU A 614 -0.86 -8.04 34.34
N ILE A 615 -1.80 -8.40 33.46
CA ILE A 615 -3.08 -7.72 33.27
C ILE A 615 -4.22 -8.76 33.22
N PRO A 616 -5.14 -8.79 34.20
CA PRO A 616 -6.34 -9.62 34.11
C PRO A 616 -7.36 -9.00 33.16
N VAL A 617 -7.91 -9.83 32.27
CA VAL A 617 -8.99 -9.44 31.35
C VAL A 617 -10.28 -10.08 31.82
N ALA A 618 -11.29 -9.26 32.12
CA ALA A 618 -12.58 -9.71 32.62
C ALA A 618 -13.38 -10.47 31.55
N ASN A 619 -14.18 -11.45 31.98
CA ASN A 619 -15.18 -12.13 31.16
C ASN A 619 -16.44 -11.26 31.01
N GLN A 620 -16.27 -10.09 30.42
CA GLN A 620 -17.34 -9.14 30.16
C GLN A 620 -17.25 -8.64 28.71
N ASN A 621 -18.30 -8.85 27.93
CA ASN A 621 -18.44 -8.18 26.63
C ASN A 621 -18.39 -6.66 26.82
N ALA A 622 -17.62 -5.93 26.00
CA ALA A 622 -17.71 -4.48 26.01
C ALA A 622 -19.10 -4.01 25.55
N GLU A 623 -19.62 -2.92 26.13
CA GLU A 623 -21.03 -2.49 25.95
C GLU A 623 -21.38 -2.17 24.49
N GLU A 624 -20.43 -1.63 23.74
CA GLU A 624 -20.50 -1.41 22.30
C GLU A 624 -19.16 -1.80 21.67
N GLN A 625 -19.17 -2.44 20.49
CA GLN A 625 -17.95 -2.69 19.73
C GLN A 625 -17.30 -1.37 19.33
N SER A 626 -15.99 -1.20 19.54
CA SER A 626 -15.29 -0.06 18.98
C SER A 626 -15.31 -0.10 17.44
N ALA A 627 -15.19 1.07 16.79
CA ALA A 627 -15.05 1.12 15.33
C ALA A 627 -13.79 0.36 14.86
N HIS A 628 -12.76 0.35 15.71
CA HIS A 628 -11.47 -0.28 15.47
C HIS A 628 -11.56 -1.79 15.53
N TYR A 629 -12.21 -2.34 16.57
CA TYR A 629 -12.56 -3.75 16.65
C TYR A 629 -13.32 -4.22 15.41
N ARG A 630 -14.36 -3.48 14.97
CA ARG A 630 -15.12 -3.83 13.77
C ARG A 630 -14.28 -3.81 12.49
N PHE A 631 -13.42 -2.81 12.32
CA PHE A 631 -12.55 -2.73 11.14
C PHE A 631 -11.49 -3.84 11.15
N ALA A 632 -10.77 -4.00 12.26
CA ALA A 632 -9.73 -5.02 12.43
C ALA A 632 -10.29 -6.45 12.26
N SER A 633 -11.49 -6.72 12.80
CA SER A 633 -12.13 -8.04 12.65
C SER A 633 -12.56 -8.33 11.21
N ALA A 634 -12.96 -7.32 10.43
CA ALA A 634 -13.19 -7.46 8.99
C ALA A 634 -11.90 -7.74 8.20
N VAL A 635 -10.79 -7.10 8.58
CA VAL A 635 -9.46 -7.36 7.99
C VAL A 635 -8.96 -8.78 8.32
N ALA A 636 -9.16 -9.25 9.56
CA ALA A 636 -8.84 -10.62 9.97
C ALA A 636 -9.65 -11.66 9.16
N ALA A 637 -10.96 -11.43 9.00
CA ALA A 637 -11.82 -12.26 8.18
C ALA A 637 -11.41 -12.26 6.69
N PHE A 638 -10.91 -11.13 6.18
CA PHE A 638 -10.37 -11.03 4.82
C PHE A 638 -9.09 -11.84 4.63
N GLY A 639 -8.14 -11.77 5.57
CA GLY A 639 -6.93 -12.59 5.55
C GLY A 639 -7.25 -14.09 5.51
N MET A 640 -8.21 -14.54 6.34
CA MET A 640 -8.71 -15.92 6.31
C MET A 640 -9.37 -16.31 4.97
N LEU A 641 -10.10 -15.39 4.32
CA LEU A 641 -10.69 -15.64 3.00
C LEU A 641 -9.63 -15.83 1.92
N LEU A 642 -8.64 -14.94 1.86
CA LEU A 642 -7.54 -15.02 0.90
C LEU A 642 -6.69 -16.28 1.09
N ASN A 643 -6.38 -16.64 2.35
CA ASN A 643 -5.68 -17.89 2.68
C ASN A 643 -6.52 -19.16 2.51
N ARG A 644 -7.82 -19.03 2.18
CA ARG A 644 -8.77 -20.15 2.08
C ARG A 644 -8.84 -20.99 3.37
N SER A 645 -8.70 -20.31 4.52
CA SER A 645 -8.68 -20.86 5.89
C SER A 645 -9.77 -21.90 6.14
N GLU A 646 -9.42 -22.97 6.86
CA GLU A 646 -10.37 -23.99 7.31
C GLU A 646 -11.34 -23.44 8.38
N TYR A 647 -10.95 -22.36 9.07
CA TYR A 647 -11.66 -21.75 10.19
C TYR A 647 -12.43 -20.47 9.83
N LYS A 648 -12.44 -20.07 8.55
CA LYS A 648 -13.18 -18.88 8.08
C LYS A 648 -14.69 -18.91 8.39
N GLY A 649 -15.25 -20.06 8.79
CA GLY A 649 -16.63 -20.20 9.25
C GLY A 649 -17.65 -19.69 8.23
N SER A 650 -18.47 -18.73 8.64
CA SER A 650 -19.45 -18.04 7.79
C SER A 650 -18.92 -16.79 7.09
N ALA A 651 -17.63 -16.45 7.19
CA ALA A 651 -17.06 -15.29 6.53
C ALA A 651 -17.23 -15.36 5.00
N ASP A 652 -17.64 -14.24 4.41
CA ASP A 652 -17.62 -14.00 2.97
C ASP A 652 -17.18 -12.55 2.69
N TYR A 653 -16.77 -12.28 1.45
CA TYR A 653 -16.29 -10.95 1.06
C TYR A 653 -17.35 -9.85 1.21
N GLY A 654 -18.63 -10.18 1.03
CA GLY A 654 -19.72 -9.22 1.21
C GLY A 654 -19.83 -8.75 2.66
N ALA A 655 -19.79 -9.69 3.61
CA ALA A 655 -19.76 -9.39 5.04
C ALA A 655 -18.52 -8.56 5.43
N VAL A 656 -17.34 -8.93 4.93
CA VAL A 656 -16.09 -8.16 5.11
C VAL A 656 -16.25 -6.71 4.63
N ILE A 657 -16.73 -6.52 3.40
CA ILE A 657 -16.92 -5.20 2.78
C ILE A 657 -17.93 -4.37 3.58
N ASP A 658 -19.05 -4.95 3.99
CA ASP A 658 -20.11 -4.27 4.75
C ASP A 658 -19.64 -3.86 6.16
N HIS A 659 -18.91 -4.74 6.86
CA HIS A 659 -18.32 -4.42 8.16
C HIS A 659 -17.26 -3.31 8.04
N ALA A 660 -16.33 -3.44 7.08
CA ALA A 660 -15.28 -2.45 6.85
C ALA A 660 -15.86 -1.08 6.45
N ARG A 661 -16.87 -1.01 5.57
CA ARG A 661 -17.56 0.23 5.19
C ARG A 661 -18.18 0.94 6.39
N ARG A 662 -18.89 0.20 7.25
CA ARG A 662 -19.53 0.75 8.47
C ARG A 662 -18.52 1.11 9.56
N ALA A 663 -17.32 0.56 9.51
CA ALA A 663 -16.26 0.75 10.49
C ALA A 663 -15.09 1.64 10.02
N LYS A 664 -15.15 2.19 8.80
CA LYS A 664 -14.03 2.89 8.15
C LYS A 664 -13.39 3.96 9.02
N GLY A 665 -14.19 4.75 9.75
CA GLY A 665 -13.70 5.79 10.67
C GLY A 665 -12.90 6.89 9.98
N THR A 666 -11.99 7.50 10.74
CA THR A 666 -10.94 8.41 10.25
C THR A 666 -9.97 7.66 9.32
N ASP A 667 -9.59 8.31 8.23
CA ASP A 667 -8.87 7.67 7.11
C ASP A 667 -8.17 8.75 6.29
N GLN A 668 -7.27 9.50 6.94
CA GLN A 668 -6.64 10.70 6.39
C GLN A 668 -5.87 10.45 5.08
N PHE A 669 -5.37 9.22 4.90
CA PHE A 669 -4.56 8.81 3.76
C PHE A 669 -5.30 7.84 2.82
N GLY A 670 -6.59 7.58 3.04
CA GLY A 670 -7.41 6.70 2.19
C GLY A 670 -6.95 5.25 2.17
N LEU A 671 -6.30 4.76 3.22
CA LEU A 671 -5.83 3.38 3.35
C LEU A 671 -7.00 2.44 3.64
N ARG A 672 -7.92 2.84 4.52
CA ARG A 672 -9.10 2.04 4.88
C ARG A 672 -10.15 2.04 3.75
N ALA A 673 -10.24 3.12 2.98
CA ALA A 673 -11.02 3.17 1.74
C ALA A 673 -10.45 2.23 0.67
N GLU A 674 -9.13 2.22 0.48
CA GLU A 674 -8.44 1.30 -0.43
C GLU A 674 -8.65 -0.17 -0.03
N PHE A 675 -8.56 -0.50 1.25
CA PHE A 675 -8.89 -1.84 1.75
C PHE A 675 -10.27 -2.33 1.30
N ILE A 676 -11.29 -1.48 1.42
CA ILE A 676 -12.66 -1.80 1.01
C ILE A 676 -12.74 -2.06 -0.50
N GLN A 677 -11.97 -1.33 -1.31
CA GLN A 677 -11.87 -1.53 -2.76
C GLN A 677 -11.14 -2.82 -3.11
N LEU A 678 -10.04 -3.14 -2.40
CA LEU A 678 -9.29 -4.39 -2.58
C LEU A 678 -10.09 -5.62 -2.17
N ALA A 679 -10.89 -5.51 -1.09
CA ALA A 679 -11.80 -6.58 -0.67
C ALA A 679 -12.90 -6.85 -1.70
N ASP A 680 -13.39 -5.80 -2.37
CA ASP A 680 -14.35 -5.94 -3.47
C ASP A 680 -13.69 -6.52 -4.73
N LEU A 681 -12.47 -6.10 -5.06
CA LEU A 681 -11.70 -6.66 -6.18
C LEU A 681 -11.41 -8.16 -5.97
N ALA A 682 -11.02 -8.57 -4.76
CA ALA A 682 -10.85 -9.98 -4.40
C ALA A 682 -12.15 -10.79 -4.54
N ARG A 683 -13.32 -10.21 -4.21
CA ARG A 683 -14.63 -10.83 -4.42
C ARG A 683 -14.90 -11.14 -5.89
N TYR A 684 -14.57 -10.22 -6.79
CA TYR A 684 -14.71 -10.42 -8.24
C TYR A 684 -13.72 -11.48 -8.76
N LEU A 685 -12.45 -11.41 -8.34
CA LEU A 685 -11.40 -12.34 -8.79
C LEU A 685 -11.64 -13.78 -8.32
N ASP A 686 -12.01 -13.99 -7.05
CA ASP A 686 -12.36 -15.30 -6.50
C ASP A 686 -13.63 -15.88 -7.15
N THR A 687 -14.56 -15.04 -7.60
CA THR A 687 -15.72 -15.48 -8.41
C THR A 687 -15.27 -15.93 -9.80
N ALA A 688 -14.43 -15.14 -10.48
CA ALA A 688 -13.92 -15.46 -11.82
C ALA A 688 -13.06 -16.74 -11.84
N GLU A 689 -12.21 -16.96 -10.83
CA GLU A 689 -11.45 -18.22 -10.71
C GLU A 689 -12.37 -19.45 -10.63
N LYS A 690 -13.47 -19.35 -9.87
CA LYS A 690 -14.44 -20.44 -9.69
C LYS A 690 -15.30 -20.72 -10.91
N GLU A 691 -15.50 -19.73 -11.79
CA GLU A 691 -16.18 -19.94 -13.07
C GLU A 691 -15.27 -20.58 -14.13
N LEU A 692 -13.95 -20.51 -13.94
CA LEU A 692 -12.94 -21.09 -14.84
C LEU A 692 -12.47 -22.50 -14.43
N SER A 693 -12.76 -22.93 -13.19
CA SER A 693 -12.38 -24.24 -12.60
C SER A 693 -13.44 -25.33 -12.75
#